data_AF-A0A3D3LD43-F1
#
_entry.id   AF-A0A3D3LD43-F1
#
_cell.length_a   1.000
_cell.length_b   1.000
_cell.length_c   1.000
_cell.angle_alpha   90.00
_cell.angle_beta   90.00
_cell.angle_gamma   90.00
#
_symmetry.space_group_name_H-M   'P 1'
#
loop_
_entity.id
_entity.type
_entity.pdbx_description
1 polymer ?
#
loop_
_entity_poly.entity_id
_entity_poly.type
_entity_poly.pdbx_seq_one_letter_code
_entity_poly.pdbx_strand_id
1 'polypeptide(L)'
;MKTHSHCRTKHPLHLAGLAAVLLTLPAPAHAQAEGTVRVWTESAPTPAGPWSNMNPYDTPLDSAGAMLVPTLGGRRFFRTQLANVANDVRAEVEVGTLPAEITALAGEVLEINRARSADPESWPEDAMLSPVAIPVFDGAQTQRHTAAFIEFKVTRPRVITPAPAPLVLFQADDAPPEDLGFILVSLSEDEVPVPQFATQGPTPSESLAAFARTPNFRMVRFGGDFWAAEDAAGALLANLGAHPWRPDPAMAARASGDMIWEGDDDLGHQADPPDPEYAHNGDYESYAAFKTDFQTNPVFIKLRERRALRARGQWQTARGEAPPVVQLPPGESAPLLPGAPVSLLHFDTETEARIADVSAPAEGGVVIQAVAEGEGILEVLSEGELFRFVIQIGAAAAPDAASDSEPFVPGWHRTYEKFVGGYANQPKYAQMRDSTWDGPIGCGANAWATLLAWWERERSNHLAFGSNFWIDAPAEYTKELPKNRLKPVVKALRDAAGGIYSPANDSFATEPWNMHKGPKSVTYAYALPGWLSRSWKMRWADFAQTLGGGAPEVRDAVKANYCAVVGLGNMWHYAVAYGYTVDSFKLAKDGPAIAMRRWLRCNMCWGPGDGNAHWRDYYDVFFTSRFKLKVNASAPALQPTPANW
;
A
#
# COMPACT_ATOMS: atom_id res chain seq x y z
N MET A 1 69.44 11.93 22.10
CA MET A 1 70.84 11.44 22.20
C MET A 1 70.85 10.01 21.68
N LYS A 2 71.48 9.75 20.51
CA LYS A 2 72.77 9.01 20.34
C LYS A 2 72.74 7.59 20.94
N THR A 3 73.15 6.47 20.35
CA THR A 3 73.82 6.07 19.08
C THR A 3 73.92 4.52 19.07
N HIS A 4 74.09 3.94 17.87
CA HIS A 4 74.65 2.64 17.44
C HIS A 4 75.25 1.60 18.43
N SER A 5 75.12 0.30 18.07
CA SER A 5 76.21 -0.68 17.77
C SER A 5 75.76 -2.14 18.02
N HIS A 6 75.48 -2.97 17.00
CA HIS A 6 76.38 -4.00 16.41
C HIS A 6 77.03 -5.00 17.37
N CYS A 7 76.66 -6.29 17.23
CA CYS A 7 77.62 -7.39 17.23
C CYS A 7 77.07 -8.61 16.45
N ARG A 8 77.82 -9.05 15.44
CA ARG A 8 77.66 -10.28 14.66
C ARG A 8 78.58 -11.36 15.24
N THR A 9 78.11 -12.59 15.36
CA THR A 9 78.95 -13.80 15.29
C THR A 9 78.25 -14.88 14.46
N LYS A 10 79.06 -15.79 13.92
CA LYS A 10 78.92 -16.49 12.63
C LYS A 10 78.34 -17.91 12.78
N HIS A 11 77.72 -18.38 11.68
CA HIS A 11 77.35 -19.74 11.21
C HIS A 11 78.31 -20.90 11.59
N PRO A 12 77.91 -22.21 11.58
CA PRO A 12 77.22 -22.94 10.48
C PRO A 12 76.06 -23.89 10.91
N LEU A 13 74.98 -24.00 10.12
CA LEU A 13 74.75 -24.97 9.02
C LEU A 13 74.89 -26.44 9.46
N HIS A 14 73.76 -27.09 9.75
CA HIS A 14 73.50 -28.48 9.38
C HIS A 14 72.00 -28.71 9.13
N LEU A 15 71.72 -29.20 7.92
CA LEU A 15 70.46 -29.72 7.42
C LEU A 15 69.89 -30.83 8.33
N ALA A 16 68.59 -30.77 8.59
CA ALA A 16 67.76 -31.96 8.77
C ALA A 16 66.36 -31.63 8.24
N GLY A 17 65.88 -32.48 7.32
CA GLY A 17 64.71 -32.23 6.48
C GLY A 17 63.39 -32.20 7.23
N LEU A 18 62.55 -31.24 6.85
CA LEU A 18 61.13 -31.25 7.15
C LEU A 18 60.40 -31.80 5.91
N ALA A 19 59.75 -32.96 6.09
CA ALA A 19 58.77 -33.46 5.14
C ALA A 19 57.56 -32.52 5.16
N ALA A 20 57.38 -31.75 4.08
CA ALA A 20 56.20 -30.94 3.88
C ALA A 20 55.03 -31.86 3.49
N VAL A 21 54.06 -31.98 4.39
CA VAL A 21 52.72 -32.44 4.08
C VAL A 21 52.13 -31.43 3.09
N LEU A 22 51.99 -31.84 1.82
CA LEU A 22 51.22 -31.12 0.82
C LEU A 22 49.75 -31.18 1.25
N LEU A 23 49.30 -30.17 1.99
CA LEU A 23 47.90 -29.80 2.06
C LEU A 23 47.51 -29.23 0.70
N THR A 24 46.79 -30.03 -0.10
CA THR A 24 46.07 -29.55 -1.27
C THR A 24 44.97 -28.61 -0.78
N LEU A 25 45.27 -27.31 -0.73
CA LEU A 25 44.26 -26.27 -0.60
C LEU A 25 43.36 -26.35 -1.85
N PRO A 26 42.03 -26.47 -1.71
CA PRO A 26 41.14 -26.30 -2.84
C PRO A 26 41.38 -24.90 -3.41
N ALA A 27 41.56 -24.81 -4.73
CA ALA A 27 41.63 -23.54 -5.44
C ALA A 27 40.42 -22.69 -5.03
N PRO A 28 40.57 -21.36 -4.82
CA PRO A 28 39.41 -20.51 -4.61
C PRO A 28 38.50 -20.70 -5.82
N ALA A 29 37.27 -21.16 -5.58
CA ALA A 29 36.23 -21.07 -6.57
C ALA A 29 36.17 -19.59 -6.96
N HIS A 30 36.61 -19.27 -8.18
CA HIS A 30 36.31 -17.97 -8.75
C HIS A 30 34.79 -17.89 -8.79
N ALA A 31 34.20 -17.17 -7.84
CA ALA A 31 32.86 -16.66 -7.98
C ALA A 31 32.89 -15.87 -9.30
N GLN A 32 32.32 -16.46 -10.35
CA GLN A 32 31.99 -15.70 -11.54
C GLN A 32 31.03 -14.62 -11.03
N ALA A 33 31.47 -13.37 -11.05
CA ALA A 33 30.56 -12.27 -10.86
C ALA A 33 29.50 -12.42 -11.95
N GLU A 34 28.29 -12.81 -11.56
CA GLU A 34 27.12 -12.80 -12.43
C GLU A 34 26.92 -11.33 -12.85
N GLY A 35 27.47 -10.97 -14.00
CA GLY A 35 27.27 -9.66 -14.59
C GLY A 35 25.87 -9.66 -15.20
N THR A 36 25.03 -8.73 -14.79
CA THR A 36 23.77 -8.54 -15.48
C THR A 36 24.04 -8.05 -16.90
N VAL A 37 23.27 -8.57 -17.86
CA VAL A 37 23.44 -8.27 -19.28
C VAL A 37 22.31 -7.35 -19.71
N ARG A 38 22.62 -6.10 -20.06
CA ARG A 38 21.65 -5.23 -20.72
C ARG A 38 21.46 -5.70 -22.14
N VAL A 39 20.22 -5.98 -22.50
CA VAL A 39 19.80 -6.29 -23.86
C VAL A 39 19.02 -5.10 -24.41
N TRP A 40 19.41 -4.60 -25.60
CA TRP A 40 18.62 -3.60 -26.31
C TRP A 40 18.66 -3.84 -27.82
N THR A 41 17.66 -3.31 -28.53
CA THR A 41 17.59 -3.42 -29.98
C THR A 41 17.99 -2.09 -30.61
N GLU A 42 18.82 -2.14 -31.65
CA GLU A 42 19.17 -1.01 -32.50
C GLU A 42 18.63 -1.23 -33.90
N SER A 43 18.29 -0.14 -34.61
CA SER A 43 17.98 -0.18 -36.04
C SER A 43 18.86 0.76 -36.86
N ALA A 44 19.04 0.41 -38.12
CA ALA A 44 19.76 1.19 -39.12
C ALA A 44 19.11 1.10 -40.51
N PRO A 45 19.28 2.12 -41.37
CA PRO A 45 18.83 2.07 -42.76
C PRO A 45 19.71 1.16 -43.65
N THR A 46 20.95 0.87 -43.22
CA THR A 46 21.87 -0.05 -43.90
C THR A 46 22.62 -0.91 -42.88
N PRO A 47 23.21 -2.06 -43.26
CA PRO A 47 24.03 -2.86 -42.34
C PRO A 47 25.25 -2.09 -41.79
N ALA A 48 25.71 -1.06 -42.52
CA ALA A 48 26.84 -0.22 -42.12
C ALA A 48 26.44 0.89 -41.12
N GLY A 49 25.16 1.02 -40.78
CA GLY A 49 24.64 2.08 -39.92
C GLY A 49 24.15 3.31 -40.70
N PRO A 50 24.01 4.48 -40.04
CA PRO A 50 24.19 4.67 -38.61
C PRO A 50 23.19 3.84 -37.79
N TRP A 51 23.66 3.23 -36.71
CA TRP A 51 22.82 2.45 -35.79
C TRP A 51 22.25 3.37 -34.72
N SER A 52 20.94 3.28 -34.51
CA SER A 52 20.20 4.04 -33.50
C SER A 52 19.50 3.09 -32.55
N ASN A 53 19.62 3.32 -31.25
CA ASN A 53 18.85 2.61 -30.23
C ASN A 53 17.36 2.74 -30.54
N MET A 54 16.68 1.61 -30.60
CA MET A 54 15.23 1.60 -30.58
C MET A 54 14.81 1.62 -29.13
N ASN A 55 14.06 2.65 -28.76
CA ASN A 55 13.34 2.62 -27.51
C ASN A 55 12.09 1.74 -27.73
N PRO A 56 11.97 0.58 -27.05
CA PRO A 56 10.79 -0.28 -27.19
C PRO A 56 9.50 0.46 -26.79
N TYR A 57 9.59 1.51 -25.96
CA TYR A 57 8.45 2.31 -25.53
C TYR A 57 8.04 3.41 -26.52
N ASP A 58 8.93 3.84 -27.42
CA ASP A 58 8.61 4.83 -28.49
C ASP A 58 8.26 4.15 -29.82
N THR A 59 8.45 2.83 -29.89
CA THR A 59 8.16 2.06 -31.09
C THR A 59 6.71 1.56 -30.97
N PRO A 60 5.78 2.02 -31.82
CA PRO A 60 4.42 1.53 -31.77
C PRO A 60 4.45 0.01 -31.90
N LEU A 61 3.65 -0.69 -31.10
CA LEU A 61 3.50 -2.12 -31.22
C LEU A 61 2.26 -2.39 -32.07
N ASP A 62 2.29 -3.45 -32.87
CA ASP A 62 1.05 -3.96 -33.45
C ASP A 62 0.23 -4.68 -32.38
N SER A 63 -0.94 -5.17 -32.78
CA SER A 63 -1.81 -5.97 -31.90
C SER A 63 -1.17 -7.28 -31.44
N ALA A 64 -0.02 -7.70 -32.02
CA ALA A 64 0.76 -8.87 -31.61
C ALA A 64 1.95 -8.48 -30.69
N GLY A 65 2.05 -7.22 -30.27
CA GLY A 65 3.15 -6.73 -29.45
C GLY A 65 4.48 -6.60 -30.22
N ALA A 66 4.46 -6.80 -31.54
CA ALA A 66 5.65 -6.67 -32.37
C ALA A 66 5.92 -5.19 -32.67
N MET A 67 7.19 -4.81 -32.60
CA MET A 67 7.62 -3.45 -32.90
C MET A 67 7.32 -3.06 -34.35
N LEU A 68 6.36 -2.15 -34.53
CA LEU A 68 6.05 -1.47 -35.79
C LEU A 68 7.08 -0.38 -36.02
N VAL A 69 7.98 -0.65 -36.94
CA VAL A 69 9.02 0.28 -37.32
C VAL A 69 8.71 0.81 -38.73
N PRO A 70 8.35 2.10 -38.89
CA PRO A 70 8.05 2.65 -40.21
C PRO A 70 9.25 2.49 -41.14
N THR A 71 9.09 1.75 -42.23
CA THR A 71 10.08 1.66 -43.31
C THR A 71 9.80 2.73 -44.35
N LEU A 72 10.13 3.98 -44.05
CA LEU A 72 10.19 5.04 -45.06
C LEU A 72 11.41 4.76 -45.97
N GLY A 73 11.21 3.99 -47.05
CA GLY A 73 12.18 3.90 -48.15
C GLY A 73 12.97 2.59 -48.35
N GLY A 74 12.56 1.47 -47.75
CA GLY A 74 13.21 0.17 -47.96
C GLY A 74 13.71 -0.47 -46.68
N ARG A 75 14.24 -1.69 -46.81
CA ARG A 75 14.64 -2.61 -45.74
C ARG A 75 15.34 -1.88 -44.58
N ARG A 76 14.89 -2.14 -43.34
CA ARG A 76 15.62 -1.77 -42.11
C ARG A 76 16.39 -2.97 -41.59
N PHE A 77 17.51 -2.69 -40.94
CA PHE A 77 18.36 -3.68 -40.31
C PHE A 77 18.24 -3.52 -38.80
N PHE A 78 18.16 -4.64 -38.10
CA PHE A 78 18.06 -4.70 -36.65
C PHE A 78 19.24 -5.48 -36.09
N ARG A 79 19.71 -5.07 -34.92
CA ARG A 79 20.64 -5.88 -34.14
C ARG A 79 20.29 -5.79 -32.67
N THR A 80 20.44 -6.91 -31.97
CA THR A 80 20.38 -6.97 -30.52
C THR A 80 21.78 -6.77 -29.98
N GLN A 81 21.96 -5.78 -29.13
CA GLN A 81 23.19 -5.55 -28.40
C GLN A 81 23.06 -6.17 -27.01
N LEU A 82 24.14 -6.82 -26.59
CA LEU A 82 24.32 -7.31 -25.23
C LEU A 82 25.55 -6.59 -24.67
N ALA A 83 25.39 -5.89 -23.56
CA ALA A 83 26.52 -5.39 -22.81
C ALA A 83 26.43 -5.87 -21.37
N ASN A 84 27.55 -6.36 -20.86
CA ASN A 84 27.73 -6.52 -19.42
C ASN A 84 27.63 -5.14 -18.79
N VAL A 85 26.57 -4.91 -18.03
CA VAL A 85 26.46 -3.72 -17.20
C VAL A 85 27.00 -4.12 -15.85
N ALA A 86 28.10 -3.52 -15.45
CA ALA A 86 28.44 -3.50 -14.04
C ALA A 86 27.33 -2.72 -13.32
N ASN A 87 26.63 -3.39 -12.39
CA ASN A 87 25.56 -2.85 -11.57
C ASN A 87 24.25 -2.59 -12.32
N ASP A 88 23.55 -3.65 -12.71
CA ASP A 88 22.14 -3.46 -13.05
C ASP A 88 21.36 -3.11 -11.79
N VAL A 89 20.55 -2.08 -11.95
CA VAL A 89 19.89 -1.43 -10.83
C VAL A 89 18.53 -2.10 -10.55
N ARG A 90 18.01 -2.87 -11.53
CA ARG A 90 16.82 -3.74 -11.46
C ARG A 90 17.18 -5.19 -11.75
N ALA A 91 18.02 -5.82 -10.91
CA ALA A 91 18.30 -7.24 -11.07
C ALA A 91 17.07 -8.07 -10.66
N GLU A 92 16.41 -8.71 -11.62
CA GLU A 92 15.38 -9.71 -11.32
C GLU A 92 16.00 -10.85 -10.49
N VAL A 93 15.25 -11.38 -9.54
CA VAL A 93 15.67 -12.48 -8.68
C VAL A 93 14.79 -13.68 -8.96
N GLU A 94 15.40 -14.84 -9.17
CA GLU A 94 14.66 -16.09 -9.34
C GLU A 94 13.96 -16.45 -8.03
N VAL A 95 12.65 -16.73 -8.10
CA VAL A 95 11.83 -17.03 -6.92
C VAL A 95 12.37 -18.21 -6.12
N GLY A 96 12.97 -19.21 -6.79
CA GLY A 96 13.59 -20.36 -6.15
C GLY A 96 14.83 -20.04 -5.29
N THR A 97 15.42 -18.84 -5.44
CA THR A 97 16.58 -18.40 -4.66
C THR A 97 16.20 -17.56 -3.44
N LEU A 98 14.93 -17.15 -3.33
CA LEU A 98 14.43 -16.38 -2.21
C LEU A 98 14.26 -17.26 -0.96
N PRO A 99 14.34 -16.70 0.26
CA PRO A 99 14.06 -17.45 1.48
C PRO A 99 12.64 -18.06 1.43
N ALA A 100 12.52 -19.32 1.87
CA ALA A 100 11.26 -20.06 1.83
C ALA A 100 10.10 -19.36 2.57
N GLU A 101 10.41 -18.63 3.64
CA GLU A 101 9.43 -17.82 4.38
C GLU A 101 8.80 -16.74 3.49
N ILE A 102 9.58 -16.09 2.62
CA ILE A 102 9.13 -15.01 1.72
C ILE A 102 8.23 -15.56 0.61
N THR A 103 8.61 -16.70 0.02
CA THR A 103 7.81 -17.34 -1.02
C THR A 103 6.54 -17.96 -0.45
N ALA A 104 6.57 -18.48 0.78
CA ALA A 104 5.40 -18.97 1.50
C ALA A 104 4.39 -17.86 1.77
N LEU A 105 4.83 -16.66 2.19
CA LEU A 105 3.96 -15.51 2.37
C LEU A 105 3.25 -15.09 1.08
N ALA A 106 3.97 -15.03 -0.04
CA ALA A 106 3.37 -14.72 -1.34
C ALA A 106 2.39 -15.82 -1.78
N GLY A 107 2.76 -17.09 -1.60
CA GLY A 107 1.91 -18.23 -1.91
C GLY A 107 0.62 -18.25 -1.10
N GLU A 108 0.69 -17.97 0.20
CA GLU A 108 -0.48 -17.88 1.08
C GLU A 108 -1.47 -16.80 0.62
N VAL A 109 -0.99 -15.59 0.31
CA VAL A 109 -1.85 -14.51 -0.20
C VAL A 109 -2.50 -14.92 -1.51
N LEU A 110 -1.75 -15.57 -2.40
CA LEU A 110 -2.26 -16.08 -3.67
C LEU A 110 -3.37 -17.12 -3.47
N GLU A 111 -3.18 -18.11 -2.60
CA GLU A 111 -4.17 -19.15 -2.33
C GLU A 111 -5.44 -18.60 -1.63
N ILE A 112 -5.28 -17.74 -0.63
CA ILE A 112 -6.41 -17.09 0.03
C ILE A 112 -7.24 -16.25 -0.96
N ASN A 113 -6.59 -15.60 -1.91
CA ASN A 113 -7.27 -14.79 -2.92
C ASN A 113 -7.94 -15.64 -4.02
N ARG A 114 -7.36 -16.77 -4.41
CA ARG A 114 -7.96 -17.74 -5.34
C ARG A 114 -9.22 -18.39 -4.79
N ALA A 115 -9.25 -18.65 -3.49
CA ALA A 115 -10.40 -19.27 -2.83
C ALA A 115 -11.63 -18.35 -2.70
N ARG A 116 -11.58 -17.10 -3.19
CA ARG A 116 -12.66 -16.12 -3.04
C ARG A 116 -13.77 -16.29 -4.05
N SER A 117 -14.72 -17.17 -3.76
CA SER A 117 -15.87 -17.41 -4.65
C SER A 117 -16.81 -16.21 -4.81
N ALA A 118 -16.81 -15.23 -3.89
CA ALA A 118 -17.73 -14.08 -3.92
C ALA A 118 -17.11 -12.79 -4.49
N ASP A 119 -15.80 -12.75 -4.72
CA ASP A 119 -15.09 -11.59 -5.25
C ASP A 119 -14.92 -11.76 -6.77
N PRO A 120 -15.64 -11.01 -7.62
CA PRO A 120 -15.54 -11.14 -9.08
C PRO A 120 -14.18 -10.67 -9.63
N GLU A 121 -13.36 -10.04 -8.78
CA GLU A 121 -12.04 -9.53 -9.11
C GLU A 121 -10.96 -10.26 -8.28
N SER A 122 -11.27 -11.47 -7.82
CA SER A 122 -10.32 -12.41 -7.25
C SER A 122 -9.36 -12.94 -8.32
N TRP A 123 -8.25 -13.52 -7.87
CA TRP A 123 -7.41 -14.25 -8.80
C TRP A 123 -8.08 -15.53 -9.28
N PRO A 124 -7.95 -15.84 -10.58
CA PRO A 124 -8.44 -17.08 -11.16
C PRO A 124 -7.71 -18.28 -10.52
N GLU A 125 -8.36 -19.44 -10.49
CA GLU A 125 -7.82 -20.66 -9.89
C GLU A 125 -6.45 -21.04 -10.46
N ASP A 126 -6.24 -20.80 -11.76
CA ASP A 126 -4.99 -21.16 -12.43
C ASP A 126 -3.80 -20.26 -12.07
N ALA A 127 -4.05 -19.04 -11.55
CA ALA A 127 -3.15 -18.17 -10.75
C ALA A 127 -1.65 -18.38 -10.99
N MET A 128 -0.81 -18.35 -9.97
CA MET A 128 0.66 -18.55 -9.99
C MET A 128 1.51 -17.28 -9.96
N LEU A 129 2.53 -17.34 -9.10
CA LEU A 129 3.60 -16.36 -9.03
C LEU A 129 4.50 -16.53 -10.26
N SER A 130 4.93 -15.41 -10.83
CA SER A 130 6.01 -15.36 -11.82
C SER A 130 7.26 -16.10 -11.28
N PRO A 131 8.05 -16.78 -12.13
CA PRO A 131 9.29 -17.44 -11.71
C PRO A 131 10.39 -16.45 -11.29
N VAL A 132 10.21 -15.17 -11.61
CA VAL A 132 11.09 -14.07 -11.21
C VAL A 132 10.32 -13.04 -10.39
N ALA A 133 11.03 -12.39 -9.46
CA ALA A 133 10.53 -11.32 -8.64
C ALA A 133 11.48 -10.11 -8.66
N ILE A 134 10.97 -8.93 -8.33
CA ILE A 134 11.71 -7.66 -8.44
C ILE A 134 12.07 -7.14 -7.03
N PRO A 135 13.36 -6.88 -6.75
CA PRO A 135 13.76 -6.28 -5.49
C PRO A 135 13.33 -4.82 -5.41
N VAL A 136 12.83 -4.43 -4.24
CA VAL A 136 12.44 -3.05 -3.93
C VAL A 136 13.24 -2.57 -2.74
N PHE A 137 13.79 -1.38 -2.83
CA PHE A 137 14.62 -0.79 -1.78
C PHE A 137 13.82 0.19 -0.94
N ASP A 138 14.11 0.26 0.36
CA ASP A 138 13.53 1.27 1.25
C ASP A 138 14.29 2.60 1.12
N GLY A 139 13.56 3.68 0.83
CA GLY A 139 14.10 5.03 0.76
C GLY A 139 14.69 5.55 2.08
N ALA A 140 14.34 4.96 3.23
CA ALA A 140 14.92 5.28 4.52
C ALA A 140 16.36 4.76 4.67
N GLN A 141 16.76 3.73 3.93
CA GLN A 141 18.09 3.14 4.06
C GLN A 141 19.12 3.97 3.29
N THR A 142 20.20 4.33 3.99
CA THR A 142 21.37 5.01 3.38
C THR A 142 22.21 4.05 2.56
N GLN A 143 22.21 2.76 2.91
CA GLN A 143 22.91 1.71 2.19
C GLN A 143 22.13 1.32 0.94
N ARG A 144 22.75 1.49 -0.24
CA ARG A 144 22.07 1.32 -1.53
C ARG A 144 21.85 -0.14 -1.96
N HIS A 145 22.25 -1.11 -1.16
CA HIS A 145 22.50 -2.47 -1.66
C HIS A 145 21.55 -3.55 -1.14
N THR A 146 20.79 -3.28 -0.09
CA THR A 146 19.90 -4.30 0.50
C THR A 146 18.45 -3.99 0.15
N ALA A 147 17.78 -4.93 -0.52
CA ALA A 147 16.35 -4.82 -0.77
C ALA A 147 15.58 -4.92 0.56
N ALA A 148 14.50 -4.16 0.68
CA ALA A 148 13.59 -4.20 1.82
C ALA A 148 12.29 -4.95 1.48
N PHE A 149 11.95 -5.06 0.19
CA PHE A 149 10.79 -5.80 -0.28
C PHE A 149 11.13 -6.61 -1.53
N ILE A 150 10.24 -7.56 -1.83
CA ILE A 150 10.18 -8.28 -3.10
C ILE A 150 8.78 -8.10 -3.68
N GLU A 151 8.72 -7.64 -4.94
CA GLU A 151 7.50 -7.60 -5.73
C GLU A 151 7.38 -8.88 -6.56
N PHE A 152 6.34 -9.66 -6.30
CA PHE A 152 5.96 -10.82 -7.11
C PHE A 152 4.89 -10.41 -8.10
N LYS A 153 5.13 -10.62 -9.40
CA LYS A 153 4.06 -10.55 -10.40
C LYS A 153 3.20 -11.80 -10.31
N VAL A 154 1.88 -11.63 -10.36
CA VAL A 154 0.95 -12.75 -10.53
C VAL A 154 0.64 -12.90 -12.01
N THR A 155 0.67 -14.13 -12.49
CA THR A 155 0.52 -14.47 -13.92
C THR A 155 -0.45 -15.64 -14.06
N ARG A 156 -0.73 -16.07 -15.28
CA ARG A 156 -1.35 -17.37 -15.57
C ARG A 156 -0.37 -18.27 -16.31
N PRO A 157 -0.51 -19.60 -16.21
CA PRO A 157 0.22 -20.49 -17.09
C PRO A 157 -0.16 -20.18 -18.54
N ARG A 158 0.84 -19.94 -19.39
CA ARG A 158 0.58 -19.75 -20.81
C ARG A 158 0.08 -21.07 -21.40
N VAL A 159 -1.18 -21.10 -21.84
CA VAL A 159 -1.70 -22.21 -22.63
C VAL A 159 -0.99 -22.16 -23.98
N ILE A 160 -0.01 -23.06 -24.17
CA ILE A 160 0.60 -23.27 -25.48
C ILE A 160 -0.38 -24.17 -26.24
N THR A 161 -1.17 -23.60 -27.14
CA THR A 161 -1.97 -24.42 -28.05
C THR A 161 -1.00 -24.99 -29.09
N PRO A 162 -0.86 -26.31 -29.23
CA PRO A 162 0.00 -26.85 -30.26
C PRO A 162 -0.54 -26.42 -31.63
N ALA A 163 0.20 -25.53 -32.31
CA ALA A 163 -0.14 -25.09 -33.64
C ALA A 163 -0.28 -26.31 -34.57
N PRO A 164 -1.36 -26.43 -35.36
CA PRO A 164 -1.43 -27.45 -36.40
C PRO A 164 -0.33 -27.18 -37.43
N ALA A 165 0.58 -28.12 -37.63
CA ALA A 165 1.65 -28.00 -38.64
C ALA A 165 1.17 -28.45 -40.04
N PRO A 166 1.75 -27.96 -41.17
CA PRO A 166 2.68 -26.83 -41.33
C PRO A 166 2.21 -25.76 -42.35
N LEU A 167 2.96 -24.65 -42.39
CA LEU A 167 2.96 -23.57 -43.41
C LEU A 167 2.07 -22.33 -43.15
N VAL A 168 1.88 -21.96 -41.88
CA VAL A 168 1.60 -20.56 -41.51
C VAL A 168 2.82 -20.01 -40.79
N LEU A 169 3.60 -19.20 -41.48
CA LEU A 169 4.61 -18.34 -40.87
C LEU A 169 3.86 -17.33 -40.00
N PHE A 170 3.95 -17.49 -38.68
CA PHE A 170 3.41 -16.61 -37.64
C PHE A 170 1.88 -16.63 -37.50
N GLN A 171 1.35 -17.69 -36.88
CA GLN A 171 0.16 -17.55 -36.04
C GLN A 171 0.60 -17.77 -34.60
N ALA A 172 0.58 -16.69 -33.81
CA ALA A 172 0.85 -16.72 -32.39
C ALA A 172 -0.47 -17.06 -31.67
N ASP A 173 -0.38 -17.87 -30.61
CA ASP A 173 -1.45 -18.00 -29.63
C ASP A 173 -1.75 -16.64 -29.00
N ASP A 174 -2.97 -16.16 -29.26
CA ASP A 174 -3.46 -14.78 -29.08
C ASP A 174 -3.99 -14.46 -27.67
N ALA A 175 -3.17 -14.58 -26.64
CA ALA A 175 -3.47 -13.88 -25.39
C ALA A 175 -2.18 -13.37 -24.73
N PRO A 176 -1.98 -12.03 -24.57
CA PRO A 176 -1.01 -11.55 -23.61
C PRO A 176 -1.34 -12.18 -22.24
N PRO A 177 -0.34 -12.44 -21.37
CA PRO A 177 -0.64 -12.74 -19.98
C PRO A 177 -1.57 -11.63 -19.48
N GLU A 178 -2.77 -11.99 -19.04
CA GLU A 178 -3.61 -11.02 -18.35
C GLU A 178 -2.78 -10.48 -17.18
N ASP A 179 -2.61 -9.16 -17.11
CA ASP A 179 -1.89 -8.55 -16.00
C ASP A 179 -2.73 -8.75 -14.74
N LEU A 180 -2.42 -9.82 -14.00
CA LEU A 180 -3.11 -10.20 -12.77
C LEU A 180 -2.57 -9.44 -11.55
N GLY A 181 -1.90 -8.30 -11.72
CA GLY A 181 -1.37 -7.54 -10.61
C GLY A 181 -0.16 -8.20 -9.94
N PHE A 182 -0.04 -7.97 -8.63
CA PHE A 182 1.19 -8.24 -7.90
C PHE A 182 0.95 -8.46 -6.40
N ILE A 183 1.95 -9.03 -5.73
CA ILE A 183 2.06 -9.11 -4.26
C ILE A 183 3.38 -8.47 -3.85
N LEU A 184 3.35 -7.54 -2.90
CA LEU A 184 4.56 -7.01 -2.27
C LEU A 184 4.78 -7.72 -0.94
N VAL A 185 5.97 -8.30 -0.74
CA VAL A 185 6.35 -8.96 0.51
C VAL A 185 7.53 -8.24 1.13
N SER A 186 7.48 -7.98 2.43
CA SER A 186 8.58 -7.40 3.19
C SER A 186 9.69 -8.43 3.45
N LEU A 187 10.94 -7.97 3.47
CA LEU A 187 12.12 -8.78 3.84
C LEU A 187 12.58 -8.53 5.29
N SER A 188 11.94 -7.62 6.02
CA SER A 188 12.28 -7.33 7.42
C SER A 188 11.05 -7.06 8.28
N GLU A 189 11.27 -7.07 9.59
CA GLU A 189 10.27 -6.73 10.61
C GLU A 189 10.03 -5.21 10.75
N ASP A 190 10.67 -4.39 9.91
CA ASP A 190 10.41 -2.95 9.89
C ASP A 190 9.07 -2.61 9.22
N GLU A 191 8.49 -3.59 8.52
CA GLU A 191 7.25 -3.47 7.75
C GLU A 191 6.43 -4.76 7.88
N VAL A 192 5.10 -4.68 7.74
CA VAL A 192 4.22 -5.86 7.84
C VAL A 192 4.61 -6.90 6.77
N PRO A 193 4.39 -8.21 6.99
CA PRO A 193 4.83 -9.26 6.06
C PRO A 193 4.36 -9.02 4.62
N VAL A 194 3.12 -8.58 4.44
CA VAL A 194 2.54 -8.25 3.14
C VAL A 194 1.90 -6.86 3.26
N PRO A 195 2.59 -5.77 2.86
CA PRO A 195 2.04 -4.42 2.98
C PRO A 195 0.97 -4.09 1.94
N GLN A 196 1.04 -4.68 0.75
CA GLN A 196 0.11 -4.39 -0.35
C GLN A 196 0.08 -5.49 -1.39
N PHE A 197 -1.06 -5.60 -2.09
CA PHE A 197 -1.19 -6.40 -3.30
C PHE A 197 -2.30 -5.82 -4.19
N ALA A 198 -2.32 -6.19 -5.47
CA ALA A 198 -3.38 -5.86 -6.41
C ALA A 198 -3.72 -7.11 -7.22
N THR A 199 -5.01 -7.34 -7.50
CA THR A 199 -5.46 -8.56 -8.20
C THR A 199 -5.58 -8.39 -9.72
N GLN A 200 -5.21 -7.21 -10.22
CA GLN A 200 -5.30 -6.82 -11.62
C GLN A 200 -4.36 -5.66 -11.94
N GLY A 201 -4.07 -5.48 -13.22
CA GLY A 201 -3.26 -4.38 -13.75
C GLY A 201 -1.76 -4.64 -13.67
N PRO A 202 -0.95 -3.75 -14.27
CA PRO A 202 0.50 -3.88 -14.30
C PRO A 202 1.08 -3.75 -12.89
N THR A 203 2.25 -4.36 -12.67
CA THR A 203 2.95 -4.17 -11.39
C THR A 203 3.51 -2.74 -11.26
N PRO A 204 3.81 -2.26 -10.04
CA PRO A 204 4.53 -1.00 -9.84
C PRO A 204 5.84 -0.93 -10.64
N SER A 205 6.60 -2.03 -10.71
CA SER A 205 7.83 -2.04 -11.49
C SER A 205 7.60 -1.94 -13.00
N GLU A 206 6.56 -2.57 -13.54
CA GLU A 206 6.18 -2.44 -14.96
C GLU A 206 5.72 -1.02 -15.29
N SER A 207 4.89 -0.45 -14.41
CA SER A 207 4.41 0.93 -14.54
C SER A 207 5.57 1.93 -14.47
N LEU A 208 6.50 1.78 -13.53
CA LEU A 208 7.70 2.62 -13.45
C LEU A 208 8.59 2.48 -14.69
N ALA A 209 8.76 1.26 -15.22
CA ALA A 209 9.54 1.04 -16.43
C ALA A 209 8.96 1.79 -17.63
N ALA A 210 7.62 1.78 -17.76
CA ALA A 210 6.92 2.53 -18.80
C ALA A 210 7.09 4.05 -18.62
N PHE A 211 6.94 4.58 -17.40
CA PHE A 211 7.13 6.01 -17.13
C PHE A 211 8.59 6.46 -17.29
N ALA A 212 9.54 5.67 -16.83
CA ALA A 212 10.98 5.94 -16.94
C ALA A 212 11.50 5.74 -18.37
N ARG A 213 10.71 5.09 -19.24
CA ARG A 213 11.10 4.68 -20.60
C ARG A 213 12.38 3.83 -20.61
N THR A 214 12.60 3.07 -19.54
CA THR A 214 13.73 2.16 -19.38
C THR A 214 13.38 1.09 -18.35
N PRO A 215 13.72 -0.19 -18.58
CA PRO A 215 13.62 -1.22 -17.54
C PRO A 215 14.77 -1.15 -16.53
N ASN A 216 15.83 -0.38 -16.81
CA ASN A 216 17.06 -0.36 -16.00
C ASN A 216 17.04 0.79 -14.99
N PHE A 217 16.47 0.55 -13.81
CA PHE A 217 16.39 1.53 -12.72
C PHE A 217 16.33 0.84 -11.36
N ARG A 218 16.75 1.54 -10.30
CA ARG A 218 16.49 1.11 -8.93
C ARG A 218 15.05 1.38 -8.60
N MET A 219 14.30 0.36 -8.19
CA MET A 219 12.98 0.61 -7.63
C MET A 219 13.10 0.92 -6.13
N VAL A 220 12.81 2.17 -5.77
CA VAL A 220 12.84 2.63 -4.38
C VAL A 220 11.42 2.94 -3.94
N ARG A 221 10.99 2.36 -2.83
CA ARG A 221 9.73 2.66 -2.16
C ARG A 221 10.02 3.53 -0.96
N PHE A 222 9.29 4.63 -0.84
CA PHE A 222 9.22 5.39 0.38
C PHE A 222 7.83 5.12 0.98
N GLY A 223 7.73 4.91 2.29
CA GLY A 223 6.45 4.75 2.99
C GLY A 223 5.45 3.81 2.29
N GLY A 224 4.17 4.20 2.30
CA GLY A 224 3.06 3.40 1.73
C GLY A 224 2.94 3.46 0.21
N ASP A 225 3.09 4.67 -0.36
CA ASP A 225 2.50 5.01 -1.67
C ASP A 225 3.42 5.76 -2.64
N PHE A 226 4.64 6.18 -2.27
CA PHE A 226 5.55 6.84 -3.23
C PHE A 226 6.64 5.89 -3.70
N TRP A 227 6.67 5.66 -5.00
CA TRP A 227 7.61 4.79 -5.67
C TRP A 227 8.48 5.59 -6.61
N ALA A 228 9.77 5.34 -6.63
CA ALA A 228 10.73 6.02 -7.48
C ALA A 228 11.53 5.00 -8.29
N ALA A 229 11.71 5.31 -9.58
CA ALA A 229 12.74 4.72 -10.41
C ALA A 229 13.98 5.61 -10.31
N GLU A 230 15.08 5.11 -9.72
CA GLU A 230 16.35 5.83 -9.67
C GLU A 230 17.33 5.30 -10.72
N ASP A 231 18.16 6.17 -11.29
CA ASP A 231 19.33 5.73 -12.05
C ASP A 231 20.46 5.22 -11.13
N ALA A 232 21.59 4.82 -11.71
CA ALA A 232 22.76 4.37 -10.95
C ALA A 232 23.34 5.46 -10.02
N ALA A 233 23.17 6.75 -10.34
CA ALA A 233 23.58 7.87 -9.49
C ALA A 233 22.58 8.14 -8.35
N GLY A 234 21.38 7.56 -8.41
CA GLY A 234 20.28 7.81 -7.46
C GLY A 234 19.42 9.00 -7.85
N ALA A 235 19.52 9.48 -9.10
CA ALA A 235 18.66 10.53 -9.62
C ALA A 235 17.31 9.94 -10.06
N LEU A 236 16.24 10.72 -9.87
CA LEU A 236 14.88 10.30 -10.21
C LEU A 236 14.69 10.24 -11.74
N LEU A 237 14.31 9.07 -12.25
CA LEU A 237 13.92 8.85 -13.65
C LEU A 237 12.41 8.95 -13.83
N ALA A 238 11.65 8.33 -12.92
CA ALA A 238 10.19 8.36 -12.88
C ALA A 238 9.70 8.06 -11.46
N ASN A 239 8.41 8.28 -11.22
CA ASN A 239 7.78 7.91 -9.96
C ASN A 239 6.34 7.41 -10.18
N LEU A 240 5.79 6.75 -9.17
CA LEU A 240 4.38 6.40 -9.06
C LEU A 240 3.82 6.83 -7.72
N GLY A 241 2.51 7.02 -7.72
CA GLY A 241 1.69 7.17 -6.54
C GLY A 241 1.71 8.58 -5.96
N ALA A 242 1.82 8.67 -4.65
CA ALA A 242 1.51 9.91 -3.93
C ALA A 242 2.64 10.95 -3.93
N HIS A 243 2.28 12.23 -3.91
CA HIS A 243 3.25 13.30 -3.74
C HIS A 243 3.78 13.32 -2.29
N PRO A 244 5.12 13.36 -2.08
CA PRO A 244 5.67 13.46 -0.75
C PRO A 244 5.30 14.77 -0.05
N TRP A 245 4.70 14.67 1.13
CA TRP A 245 4.43 15.80 2.01
C TRP A 245 5.65 16.11 2.89
N ARG A 246 5.89 17.39 3.19
CA ARG A 246 6.99 17.87 4.03
C ARG A 246 6.54 18.15 5.47
N PRO A 247 6.71 17.20 6.41
CA PRO A 247 6.30 17.38 7.80
C PRO A 247 7.16 18.42 8.53
N ASP A 248 6.53 19.18 9.42
CA ASP A 248 7.25 19.96 10.43
C ASP A 248 7.87 19.02 11.47
N PRO A 249 9.20 19.03 11.68
CA PRO A 249 9.85 18.21 12.70
C PRO A 249 9.22 18.35 14.10
N ALA A 250 8.64 19.51 14.43
CA ALA A 250 7.96 19.75 15.70
C ALA A 250 6.75 18.82 15.92
N MET A 251 6.16 18.29 14.85
CA MET A 251 5.05 17.33 14.93
C MET A 251 5.44 16.05 15.69
N ALA A 252 6.70 15.61 15.58
CA ALA A 252 7.16 14.40 16.25
C ALA A 252 7.09 14.50 17.79
N ALA A 253 7.25 15.71 18.34
CA ALA A 253 7.25 15.99 19.76
C ALA A 253 5.83 16.08 20.37
N ARG A 254 4.82 16.39 19.56
CA ARG A 254 3.44 16.61 20.03
C ARG A 254 2.49 15.44 19.73
N ALA A 255 3.03 14.32 19.24
CA ALA A 255 2.31 13.11 18.84
C ALA A 255 1.78 12.26 20.02
N SER A 256 1.19 12.90 21.03
CA SER A 256 0.73 12.28 22.29
C SER A 256 -0.73 12.60 22.61
N GLY A 257 -1.59 12.74 21.61
CA GLY A 257 -3.01 13.00 21.84
C GLY A 257 -3.90 12.44 20.74
N ASP A 258 -4.99 11.79 21.11
CA ASP A 258 -6.07 11.56 20.17
C ASP A 258 -6.77 12.91 19.91
N MET A 259 -6.30 13.69 18.95
CA MET A 259 -7.21 14.68 18.34
C MET A 259 -8.15 13.91 17.43
N ILE A 260 -9.13 13.22 18.04
CA ILE A 260 -10.31 12.73 17.36
C ILE A 260 -11.26 13.92 17.26
N TRP A 261 -11.48 14.37 16.05
CA TRP A 261 -12.50 15.37 15.78
C TRP A 261 -13.68 14.67 15.09
N GLU A 262 -14.89 14.83 15.64
CA GLU A 262 -16.13 14.31 15.07
C GLU A 262 -16.97 15.47 14.56
N GLY A 263 -17.47 15.33 13.32
CA GLY A 263 -17.83 16.50 12.53
C GLY A 263 -19.22 17.03 12.58
N ASP A 264 -20.18 16.22 12.93
CA ASP A 264 -21.54 16.68 13.13
C ASP A 264 -21.99 16.09 14.46
N ASP A 265 -22.50 16.94 15.37
CA ASP A 265 -23.40 16.43 16.39
C ASP A 265 -24.71 15.98 15.73
N ASP A 266 -25.59 15.32 16.49
CA ASP A 266 -26.86 14.83 15.95
C ASP A 266 -27.79 15.93 15.40
N LEU A 267 -27.47 17.21 15.67
CA LEU A 267 -28.18 18.41 15.26
C LEU A 267 -27.52 19.14 14.08
N GLY A 268 -26.37 18.65 13.59
CA GLY A 268 -25.64 19.25 12.47
C GLY A 268 -24.90 20.54 12.83
N HIS A 269 -24.64 20.79 14.12
CA HIS A 269 -23.81 21.91 14.55
C HIS A 269 -22.33 21.53 14.46
N GLN A 270 -21.50 22.49 14.05
CA GLN A 270 -20.06 22.29 13.82
C GLN A 270 -19.20 23.25 14.62
N ALA A 271 -18.12 22.72 15.19
CA ALA A 271 -16.95 23.50 15.60
C ALA A 271 -15.79 23.08 14.70
N ASP A 272 -15.34 23.91 13.76
CA ASP A 272 -14.16 23.60 12.95
C ASP A 272 -12.99 23.13 13.84
N PRO A 273 -12.24 22.08 13.45
CA PRO A 273 -11.07 21.71 14.22
C PRO A 273 -10.13 22.92 14.23
N PRO A 274 -9.44 23.21 15.35
CA PRO A 274 -8.43 24.25 15.35
C PRO A 274 -7.41 23.93 14.24
N ASP A 275 -7.03 24.95 13.47
CA ASP A 275 -5.96 24.80 12.50
C ASP A 275 -4.69 24.32 13.24
N PRO A 276 -3.91 23.44 12.62
CA PRO A 276 -2.71 22.93 13.25
C PRO A 276 -1.72 24.05 13.56
N GLU A 277 -1.15 24.07 14.76
CA GLU A 277 -0.16 25.07 15.18
C GLU A 277 1.25 24.85 14.59
N TYR A 278 1.38 24.30 13.37
CA TYR A 278 2.68 24.05 12.73
C TYR A 278 2.83 24.84 11.45
N ALA A 279 4.08 25.09 11.07
CA ALA A 279 4.37 25.77 9.83
C ALA A 279 4.05 24.86 8.63
N HIS A 280 3.32 25.40 7.66
CA HIS A 280 3.28 24.82 6.33
C HIS A 280 4.68 24.95 5.71
N ASN A 281 5.39 23.84 5.56
CA ASN A 281 6.78 23.84 5.08
C ASN A 281 6.91 23.86 3.55
N GLY A 282 5.80 24.03 2.84
CA GLY A 282 5.74 24.05 1.38
C GLY A 282 6.26 22.77 0.73
N ASP A 283 6.62 22.87 -0.53
CA ASP A 283 7.07 21.75 -1.35
C ASP A 283 8.57 21.46 -1.15
N TYR A 284 9.00 20.25 -1.50
CA TYR A 284 10.43 19.97 -1.63
C TYR A 284 10.99 20.57 -2.92
N GLU A 285 12.12 21.27 -2.82
CA GLU A 285 12.81 21.87 -3.97
C GLU A 285 13.38 20.82 -4.95
N SER A 286 13.62 19.60 -4.48
CA SER A 286 14.14 18.50 -5.30
C SER A 286 13.87 17.14 -4.68
N TYR A 287 13.97 16.09 -5.50
CA TYR A 287 13.93 14.70 -5.03
C TYR A 287 15.02 14.39 -3.99
N ALA A 288 16.23 14.95 -4.15
CA ALA A 288 17.32 14.77 -3.20
C ALA A 288 17.02 15.42 -1.83
N ALA A 289 16.38 16.59 -1.83
CA ALA A 289 15.92 17.25 -0.61
C ALA A 289 14.85 16.41 0.11
N PHE A 290 13.87 15.90 -0.64
CA PHE A 290 12.88 14.96 -0.11
C PHE A 290 13.55 13.71 0.50
N LYS A 291 14.43 13.04 -0.24
CA LYS A 291 15.10 11.81 0.24
C LYS A 291 15.88 12.05 1.54
N THR A 292 16.58 13.17 1.62
CA THR A 292 17.33 13.56 2.82
C THR A 292 16.39 13.79 4.00
N ASP A 293 15.30 14.53 3.79
CA ASP A 293 14.31 14.78 4.83
C ASP A 293 13.58 13.48 5.24
N PHE A 294 13.23 12.60 4.30
CA PHE A 294 12.64 11.30 4.61
C PHE A 294 13.52 10.45 5.52
N GLN A 295 14.84 10.51 5.31
CA GLN A 295 15.82 9.77 6.11
C GLN A 295 16.05 10.38 7.50
N THR A 296 15.98 11.71 7.63
CA THR A 296 16.48 12.42 8.82
C THR A 296 15.40 13.13 9.64
N ASN A 297 14.23 13.39 9.07
CA ASN A 297 13.14 14.09 9.75
C ASN A 297 12.57 13.21 10.87
N PRO A 298 12.50 13.72 12.12
CA PRO A 298 11.98 12.98 13.27
C PRO A 298 10.57 12.42 13.08
N VAL A 299 9.74 13.05 12.26
CA VAL A 299 8.39 12.59 11.96
C VAL A 299 8.42 11.28 11.18
N PHE A 300 9.19 11.22 10.10
CA PHE A 300 9.31 9.99 9.30
C PHE A 300 10.01 8.87 10.06
N ILE A 301 11.01 9.19 10.87
CA ILE A 301 11.67 8.21 11.75
C ILE A 301 10.66 7.58 12.70
N LYS A 302 9.91 8.41 13.43
CA LYS A 302 8.92 7.94 14.41
C LYS A 302 7.78 7.15 13.77
N LEU A 303 7.34 7.52 12.56
CA LEU A 303 6.35 6.78 11.78
C LEU A 303 6.85 5.37 11.44
N ARG A 304 8.11 5.24 10.99
CA ARG A 304 8.73 3.93 10.70
C ARG A 304 8.92 3.09 11.95
N GLU A 305 9.38 3.67 13.06
CA GLU A 305 9.56 2.95 14.33
C GLU A 305 8.25 2.34 14.83
N ARG A 306 7.15 3.09 14.77
CA ARG A 306 5.82 2.60 15.17
C ARG A 306 5.31 1.50 14.24
N ARG A 307 5.55 1.66 12.94
CA ARG A 307 5.23 0.64 11.94
C ARG A 307 5.98 -0.66 12.18
N ALA A 308 7.27 -0.57 12.47
CA ALA A 308 8.11 -1.71 12.81
C ALA A 308 7.60 -2.44 14.07
N LEU A 309 7.27 -1.69 15.14
CA LEU A 309 6.71 -2.28 16.36
C LEU A 309 5.46 -3.12 16.09
N ARG A 310 4.56 -2.61 15.23
CA ARG A 310 3.36 -3.33 14.81
C ARG A 310 3.67 -4.52 13.90
N ALA A 311 4.57 -4.35 12.95
CA ALA A 311 4.95 -5.38 12.01
C ALA A 311 5.50 -6.63 12.72
N ARG A 312 6.32 -6.45 13.76
CA ARG A 312 6.94 -7.53 14.53
C ARG A 312 5.98 -8.64 14.92
N GLY A 313 4.84 -8.34 15.54
CA GLY A 313 3.96 -9.43 15.93
C GLY A 313 3.18 -10.06 14.77
N GLN A 314 3.03 -9.38 13.62
CA GLN A 314 2.51 -10.04 12.41
C GLN A 314 3.55 -11.03 11.85
N TRP A 315 4.84 -10.70 11.95
CA TRP A 315 5.95 -11.61 11.64
C TRP A 315 6.05 -12.78 12.61
N GLN A 316 5.89 -12.54 13.92
CA GLN A 316 5.79 -13.62 14.92
C GLN A 316 4.67 -14.60 14.53
N THR A 317 3.50 -14.09 14.17
CA THR A 317 2.39 -14.94 13.70
C THR A 317 2.76 -15.69 12.42
N ALA A 318 3.40 -15.02 11.45
CA ALA A 318 3.83 -15.67 10.21
C ALA A 318 4.83 -16.82 10.44
N ARG A 319 5.58 -16.78 11.55
CA ARG A 319 6.49 -17.84 12.00
C ARG A 319 5.82 -18.89 12.91
N GLY A 320 4.51 -18.78 13.13
CA GLY A 320 3.75 -19.68 13.97
C GLY A 320 3.88 -19.42 15.47
N GLU A 321 4.41 -18.25 15.87
CA GLU A 321 4.47 -17.85 17.27
C GLU A 321 3.11 -17.28 17.70
N ALA A 322 2.49 -17.90 18.71
CA ALA A 322 1.19 -17.47 19.22
C ALA A 322 1.34 -16.52 20.42
N PRO A 323 0.60 -15.40 20.47
CA PRO A 323 0.53 -14.56 21.66
C PRO A 323 -0.15 -15.32 22.83
N PRO A 324 0.13 -14.93 24.08
CA PRO A 324 -0.57 -15.47 25.24
C PRO A 324 -2.09 -15.26 25.14
N VAL A 325 -2.85 -16.30 25.49
CA VAL A 325 -4.32 -16.27 25.55
C VAL A 325 -4.75 -16.01 27.00
N VAL A 326 -5.60 -15.00 27.19
CA VAL A 326 -6.22 -14.62 28.46
C VAL A 326 -7.70 -14.98 28.38
N GLN A 327 -8.08 -16.07 29.04
CA GLN A 327 -9.47 -16.53 29.13
C GLN A 327 -10.14 -15.92 30.36
N LEU A 328 -11.31 -15.29 30.20
CA LEU A 328 -12.09 -14.72 31.29
C LEU A 328 -13.58 -15.08 31.18
N PRO A 329 -14.24 -15.50 32.27
CA PRO A 329 -15.70 -15.52 32.33
C PRO A 329 -16.28 -14.09 32.30
N PRO A 330 -17.49 -13.88 31.73
CA PRO A 330 -18.18 -12.59 31.83
C PRO A 330 -18.35 -12.15 33.28
N GLY A 331 -18.01 -10.89 33.58
CA GLY A 331 -18.06 -10.31 34.93
C GLY A 331 -16.75 -10.43 35.73
N GLU A 332 -15.78 -11.22 35.28
CA GLU A 332 -14.46 -11.30 35.91
C GLU A 332 -13.48 -10.25 35.39
N SER A 333 -12.37 -10.06 36.11
CA SER A 333 -11.30 -9.16 35.71
C SER A 333 -9.92 -9.78 35.91
N ALA A 334 -8.97 -9.38 35.06
CA ALA A 334 -7.59 -9.84 35.11
C ALA A 334 -6.59 -8.69 34.99
N PRO A 335 -5.59 -8.62 35.88
CA PRO A 335 -4.45 -7.74 35.71
C PRO A 335 -3.43 -8.36 34.74
N LEU A 336 -2.89 -7.54 33.85
CA LEU A 336 -1.77 -7.86 32.96
C LEU A 336 -0.65 -6.85 33.18
N LEU A 337 0.60 -7.33 33.06
CA LEU A 337 1.80 -6.50 33.21
C LEU A 337 1.80 -5.64 34.50
N PRO A 338 1.53 -6.23 35.68
CA PRO A 338 1.33 -5.44 36.91
C PRO A 338 2.54 -4.56 37.23
N GLY A 339 2.29 -3.27 37.48
CA GLY A 339 3.34 -2.28 37.78
C GLY A 339 4.12 -1.75 36.58
N ALA A 340 3.87 -2.26 35.37
CA ALA A 340 4.57 -1.81 34.16
C ALA A 340 4.01 -0.45 33.67
N PRO A 341 4.86 0.49 33.24
CA PRO A 341 4.38 1.77 32.73
C PRO A 341 3.73 1.59 31.35
N VAL A 342 2.42 1.82 31.27
CA VAL A 342 1.67 1.73 30.01
C VAL A 342 1.70 3.08 29.30
N SER A 343 2.34 3.08 28.13
CA SER A 343 2.41 4.26 27.25
C SER A 343 1.35 4.24 26.14
N LEU A 344 0.84 3.06 25.80
CA LEU A 344 -0.25 2.89 24.83
C LEU A 344 -1.02 1.62 25.15
N LEU A 345 -2.34 1.69 25.00
CA LEU A 345 -3.26 0.58 25.21
C LEU A 345 -4.26 0.53 24.04
N HIS A 346 -4.38 -0.61 23.39
CA HIS A 346 -5.37 -0.82 22.34
C HIS A 346 -6.02 -2.18 22.44
N PHE A 347 -7.35 -2.20 22.54
CA PHE A 347 -8.14 -3.42 22.46
C PHE A 347 -8.96 -3.42 21.17
N ASP A 348 -8.76 -4.45 20.37
CA ASP A 348 -9.35 -4.61 19.05
C ASP A 348 -10.29 -5.81 19.01
N THR A 349 -11.47 -5.65 18.43
CA THR A 349 -12.42 -6.74 18.22
C THR A 349 -13.20 -6.55 16.92
N GLU A 350 -13.61 -7.67 16.31
CA GLU A 350 -14.44 -7.66 15.10
C GLU A 350 -15.92 -7.37 15.36
N THR A 351 -16.38 -7.53 16.60
CA THR A 351 -17.76 -7.26 16.97
C THR A 351 -17.96 -5.80 17.36
N GLU A 352 -19.14 -5.25 17.06
CA GLU A 352 -19.56 -3.95 17.59
C GLU A 352 -19.99 -4.06 19.07
N ALA A 353 -20.20 -5.28 19.57
CA ALA A 353 -20.55 -5.50 20.96
C ALA A 353 -19.36 -5.19 21.88
N ARG A 354 -19.64 -4.49 22.99
CA ARG A 354 -18.67 -4.25 24.06
C ARG A 354 -18.42 -5.57 24.81
N ILE A 355 -17.33 -6.25 24.48
CA ILE A 355 -16.95 -7.53 25.10
C ILE A 355 -16.10 -7.35 26.36
N ALA A 356 -15.26 -6.31 26.41
CA ALA A 356 -14.38 -6.04 27.55
C ALA A 356 -14.19 -4.55 27.78
N ASP A 357 -13.93 -4.19 29.03
CA ASP A 357 -13.39 -2.90 29.42
C ASP A 357 -11.91 -3.04 29.73
N VAL A 358 -11.07 -2.21 29.11
CA VAL A 358 -9.63 -2.26 29.29
C VAL A 358 -9.15 -0.91 29.78
N SER A 359 -8.39 -0.89 30.87
CA SER A 359 -7.88 0.33 31.49
C SER A 359 -6.43 0.17 31.93
N ALA A 360 -5.69 1.27 31.97
CA ALA A 360 -4.34 1.33 32.51
C ALA A 360 -4.36 2.11 33.85
N PRO A 361 -4.38 1.44 35.01
CA PRO A 361 -4.43 2.12 36.30
C PRO A 361 -3.16 2.93 36.59
N ALA A 362 -3.26 3.93 37.46
CA ALA A 362 -2.15 4.84 37.79
C ALA A 362 -0.95 4.13 38.44
N GLU A 363 -1.20 3.00 39.09
CA GLU A 363 -0.17 2.14 39.70
C GLU A 363 0.60 1.28 38.67
N GLY A 364 0.23 1.36 37.39
CA GLY A 364 0.85 0.63 36.29
C GLY A 364 0.15 -0.68 35.94
N GLY A 365 0.47 -1.20 34.76
CA GLY A 365 -0.14 -2.38 34.15
C GLY A 365 -1.45 -2.10 33.44
N VAL A 366 -2.17 -3.17 33.13
CA VAL A 366 -3.46 -3.16 32.44
C VAL A 366 -4.45 -3.99 33.22
N VAL A 367 -5.69 -3.52 33.35
CA VAL A 367 -6.80 -4.30 33.89
C VAL A 367 -7.83 -4.51 32.79
N ILE A 368 -8.18 -5.77 32.55
CA ILE A 368 -9.28 -6.17 31.69
C ILE A 368 -10.45 -6.55 32.59
N GLN A 369 -11.63 -6.02 32.30
CA GLN A 369 -12.89 -6.43 32.89
C GLN A 369 -13.78 -7.02 31.79
N ALA A 370 -14.15 -8.28 31.94
CA ALA A 370 -14.98 -8.99 30.99
C ALA A 370 -16.45 -8.56 31.10
N VAL A 371 -17.06 -8.19 29.98
CA VAL A 371 -18.43 -7.66 29.91
C VAL A 371 -19.37 -8.67 29.24
N ALA A 372 -19.00 -9.17 28.06
CA ALA A 372 -19.82 -10.06 27.26
C ALA A 372 -18.95 -11.07 26.51
N GLU A 373 -19.55 -12.20 26.12
CA GLU A 373 -18.85 -13.23 25.36
C GLU A 373 -18.30 -12.69 24.04
N GLY A 374 -17.08 -13.13 23.71
CA GLY A 374 -16.42 -12.77 22.46
C GLY A 374 -14.90 -12.87 22.55
N GLU A 375 -14.24 -12.42 21.49
CA GLU A 375 -12.78 -12.43 21.39
C GLU A 375 -12.25 -11.10 20.85
N GLY A 376 -11.01 -10.78 21.25
CA GLY A 376 -10.31 -9.60 20.79
C GLY A 376 -8.81 -9.71 20.99
N ILE A 377 -8.06 -8.81 20.37
CA ILE A 377 -6.61 -8.71 20.53
C ILE A 377 -6.32 -7.45 21.34
N LEU A 378 -5.61 -7.63 22.44
CA LEU A 378 -5.10 -6.54 23.26
C LEU A 378 -3.63 -6.30 22.94
N GLU A 379 -3.30 -5.07 22.58
CA GLU A 379 -1.96 -4.59 22.34
C GLU A 379 -1.58 -3.55 23.39
N VAL A 380 -0.43 -3.73 24.04
CA VAL A 380 0.07 -2.86 25.12
C VAL A 380 1.50 -2.44 24.83
N LEU A 381 1.75 -1.13 24.74
CA LEU A 381 3.11 -0.59 24.65
C LEU A 381 3.60 -0.21 26.05
N SER A 382 4.60 -0.93 26.53
CA SER A 382 5.25 -0.66 27.82
C SER A 382 6.76 -0.60 27.63
N GLU A 383 7.39 0.46 28.13
CA GLU A 383 8.85 0.65 28.05
C GLU A 383 9.46 0.52 26.64
N GLY A 384 8.67 0.83 25.59
CA GLY A 384 9.10 0.70 24.19
C GLY A 384 8.93 -0.70 23.58
N GLU A 385 8.41 -1.66 24.35
CA GLU A 385 8.07 -3.00 23.89
C GLU A 385 6.56 -3.17 23.69
N LEU A 386 6.19 -3.83 22.60
CA LEU A 386 4.81 -4.16 22.26
C LEU A 386 4.45 -5.57 22.76
N PHE A 387 3.56 -5.65 23.73
CA PHE A 387 2.95 -6.89 24.19
C PHE A 387 1.61 -7.12 23.50
N ARG A 388 1.34 -8.38 23.10
CA ARG A 388 0.05 -8.79 22.55
C ARG A 388 -0.57 -9.91 23.36
N PHE A 389 -1.88 -9.84 23.55
CA PHE A 389 -2.68 -10.85 24.21
C PHE A 389 -3.93 -11.13 23.39
N VAL A 390 -4.30 -12.41 23.29
CA VAL A 390 -5.63 -12.80 22.79
C VAL A 390 -6.55 -12.83 23.99
N ILE A 391 -7.58 -12.00 23.99
CA ILE A 391 -8.57 -11.94 25.06
C ILE A 391 -9.78 -12.74 24.61
N GLN A 392 -10.11 -13.78 25.37
CA GLN A 392 -11.25 -14.64 25.10
C GLN A 392 -12.20 -14.59 26.30
N ILE A 393 -13.44 -14.16 26.05
CA ILE A 393 -14.46 -14.00 27.08
C ILE A 393 -15.58 -15.02 26.83
N GLY A 394 -15.87 -15.84 27.83
CA GLY A 394 -16.86 -16.90 27.75
C GLY A 394 -16.37 -18.23 28.34
N ALA A 395 -17.16 -19.28 28.15
CA ALA A 395 -16.75 -20.62 28.55
C ALA A 395 -15.49 -21.05 27.78
N ALA A 396 -14.53 -21.67 28.48
CA ALA A 396 -13.43 -22.34 27.80
C ALA A 396 -14.04 -23.37 26.84
N ALA A 397 -13.66 -23.32 25.56
CA ALA A 397 -14.05 -24.35 24.61
C ALA A 397 -13.66 -25.71 25.21
N ALA A 398 -14.64 -26.58 25.44
CA ALA A 398 -14.33 -27.95 25.79
C ALA A 398 -13.45 -28.52 24.67
N PRO A 399 -12.37 -29.26 24.96
CA PRO A 399 -11.64 -29.96 23.92
C PRO A 399 -12.64 -30.92 23.27
N ASP A 400 -13.06 -30.59 22.04
CA ASP A 400 -14.08 -31.38 21.37
C ASP A 400 -13.58 -32.81 21.20
N ALA A 401 -14.44 -33.75 21.58
CA ALA A 401 -14.27 -35.15 21.24
C ALA A 401 -14.22 -35.23 19.71
N ALA A 402 -13.10 -35.77 19.18
CA ALA A 402 -12.82 -35.91 17.76
C ALA A 402 -14.10 -36.29 16.97
N SER A 403 -14.72 -35.29 16.34
CA SER A 403 -15.76 -35.54 15.33
C SER A 403 -15.06 -35.78 14.00
N ASP A 404 -15.59 -36.72 13.21
CA ASP A 404 -15.12 -37.11 11.86
C ASP A 404 -15.24 -35.98 10.80
N SER A 405 -15.03 -34.72 11.20
CA SER A 405 -14.97 -33.59 10.28
C SER A 405 -13.57 -33.49 9.67
N GLU A 406 -13.50 -32.97 8.44
CA GLU A 406 -12.26 -32.81 7.68
C GLU A 406 -11.10 -32.25 8.52
N PRO A 407 -9.86 -32.72 8.29
CA PRO A 407 -8.70 -32.26 9.05
C PRO A 407 -8.53 -30.75 8.89
N PHE A 408 -8.66 -30.01 9.99
CA PHE A 408 -8.37 -28.59 10.03
C PHE A 408 -6.88 -28.35 9.82
N VAL A 409 -6.54 -27.43 8.92
CA VAL A 409 -5.16 -27.01 8.66
C VAL A 409 -4.90 -25.69 9.42
N PRO A 410 -3.98 -25.67 10.40
CA PRO A 410 -3.54 -24.44 11.03
C PRO A 410 -3.01 -23.44 10.00
N GLY A 411 -3.38 -22.17 10.15
CA GLY A 411 -2.96 -21.13 9.21
C GLY A 411 -3.91 -19.94 9.19
N TRP A 412 -3.74 -19.09 8.18
CA TRP A 412 -4.63 -17.98 7.89
C TRP A 412 -5.89 -18.44 7.17
N HIS A 413 -7.05 -18.04 7.69
CA HIS A 413 -8.35 -18.33 7.11
C HIS A 413 -9.14 -17.04 6.94
N ARG A 414 -9.80 -16.88 5.78
CA ARG A 414 -10.74 -15.79 5.56
C ARG A 414 -11.96 -15.97 6.46
N THR A 415 -12.15 -15.10 7.43
CA THR A 415 -13.27 -15.16 8.40
C THR A 415 -14.36 -14.14 8.12
N TYR A 416 -14.03 -13.07 7.39
CA TYR A 416 -14.99 -12.06 6.99
C TYR A 416 -14.61 -11.44 5.65
N GLU A 417 -15.61 -11.18 4.81
CA GLU A 417 -15.45 -10.36 3.62
C GLU A 417 -16.71 -9.57 3.31
N LYS A 418 -16.51 -8.33 2.84
CA LYS A 418 -17.58 -7.46 2.40
C LYS A 418 -17.10 -6.50 1.33
N PHE A 419 -17.91 -6.37 0.29
CA PHE A 419 -17.70 -5.44 -0.82
C PHE A 419 -18.93 -4.55 -1.03
N VAL A 420 -18.67 -3.32 -1.47
CA VAL A 420 -19.68 -2.34 -1.87
C VAL A 420 -19.59 -2.14 -3.39
N GLY A 421 -20.05 -3.16 -4.12
CA GLY A 421 -19.82 -3.28 -5.57
C GLY A 421 -18.38 -3.73 -5.90
N GLY A 422 -18.07 -3.81 -7.19
CA GLY A 422 -16.70 -4.04 -7.69
C GLY A 422 -16.01 -2.74 -8.08
N TYR A 423 -14.73 -2.80 -8.44
CA TYR A 423 -14.00 -1.72 -9.08
C TYR A 423 -14.68 -1.23 -10.36
N ALA A 424 -15.34 -2.13 -11.11
CA ALA A 424 -16.14 -1.75 -12.28
C ALA A 424 -17.29 -0.77 -11.96
N ASN A 425 -17.81 -0.78 -10.72
CA ASN A 425 -18.83 0.16 -10.25
C ASN A 425 -18.25 1.49 -9.74
N GLN A 426 -16.94 1.56 -9.53
CA GLN A 426 -16.29 2.75 -8.98
C GLN A 426 -16.00 3.78 -10.08
N PRO A 427 -16.23 5.08 -9.82
CA PRO A 427 -15.78 6.13 -10.73
C PRO A 427 -14.24 6.11 -10.86
N LYS A 428 -13.74 6.18 -12.10
CA LYS A 428 -12.32 6.09 -12.41
C LYS A 428 -11.72 7.47 -12.71
N TYR A 429 -11.75 8.32 -11.71
CA TYR A 429 -11.30 9.71 -11.82
C TYR A 429 -9.78 9.82 -11.68
N ALA A 430 -9.12 10.45 -12.66
CA ALA A 430 -7.70 10.81 -12.59
C ALA A 430 -7.51 12.19 -11.95
N GLN A 431 -6.29 12.63 -11.62
CA GLN A 431 -6.11 14.02 -11.15
C GLN A 431 -6.39 15.03 -12.28
N MET A 432 -7.61 15.59 -12.30
CA MET A 432 -8.03 16.57 -13.30
C MET A 432 -7.14 17.81 -13.26
N ARG A 433 -6.86 18.36 -14.45
CA ARG A 433 -6.16 19.64 -14.62
C ARG A 433 -7.00 20.62 -15.42
N ASP A 434 -6.77 21.90 -15.15
CA ASP A 434 -7.34 22.99 -15.91
C ASP A 434 -6.36 24.15 -15.99
N SER A 435 -6.33 24.86 -17.13
CA SER A 435 -5.42 25.98 -17.35
C SER A 435 -5.68 27.18 -16.42
N THR A 436 -6.83 27.22 -15.75
CA THR A 436 -7.18 28.26 -14.76
C THR A 436 -6.80 27.89 -13.33
N TRP A 437 -6.22 26.72 -13.11
CA TRP A 437 -5.76 26.26 -11.80
C TRP A 437 -4.24 26.33 -11.74
N ASP A 438 -3.68 26.51 -10.55
CA ASP A 438 -2.23 26.47 -10.30
C ASP A 438 -1.65 25.05 -10.35
N GLY A 439 -2.49 24.04 -10.58
CA GLY A 439 -2.11 22.63 -10.60
C GLY A 439 -3.31 21.68 -10.77
N PRO A 440 -3.10 20.36 -10.61
CA PRO A 440 -4.17 19.38 -10.56
C PRO A 440 -5.12 19.57 -9.38
N ILE A 441 -6.22 18.80 -9.37
CA ILE A 441 -7.22 18.79 -8.30
C ILE A 441 -6.68 18.33 -6.93
N GLY A 442 -5.74 17.37 -6.92
CA GLY A 442 -5.22 16.76 -5.69
C GLY A 442 -5.89 15.46 -5.28
N CYS A 443 -5.13 14.57 -4.62
CA CYS A 443 -5.61 13.24 -4.23
C CYS A 443 -6.82 13.28 -3.29
N GLY A 444 -6.86 14.20 -2.32
CA GLY A 444 -7.96 14.31 -1.36
C GLY A 444 -9.26 14.80 -2.00
N ALA A 445 -9.19 15.90 -2.75
CA ALA A 445 -10.33 16.39 -3.52
C ALA A 445 -10.81 15.36 -4.56
N ASN A 446 -9.90 14.58 -5.16
CA ASN A 446 -10.28 13.56 -6.13
C ASN A 446 -10.96 12.36 -5.46
N ALA A 447 -10.49 11.93 -4.28
CA ALA A 447 -11.16 10.90 -3.49
C ALA A 447 -12.58 11.34 -3.09
N TRP A 448 -12.77 12.61 -2.71
CA TRP A 448 -14.11 13.16 -2.47
C TRP A 448 -14.99 13.14 -3.71
N ALA A 449 -14.47 13.58 -4.86
CA ALA A 449 -15.21 13.56 -6.11
C ALA A 449 -15.64 12.13 -6.49
N THR A 450 -14.73 11.16 -6.34
CA THR A 450 -15.00 9.73 -6.59
C THR A 450 -16.10 9.20 -5.67
N LEU A 451 -16.03 9.46 -4.36
CA LEU A 451 -17.06 9.00 -3.41
C LEU A 451 -18.44 9.60 -3.72
N LEU A 452 -18.49 10.92 -3.98
CA LEU A 452 -19.74 11.60 -4.30
C LEU A 452 -20.35 11.06 -5.60
N ALA A 453 -19.52 10.85 -6.63
CA ALA A 453 -19.97 10.29 -7.90
C ALA A 453 -20.48 8.85 -7.74
N TRP A 454 -19.84 8.05 -6.89
CA TRP A 454 -20.30 6.71 -6.55
C TRP A 454 -21.69 6.74 -5.91
N TRP A 455 -21.95 7.64 -4.94
CA TRP A 455 -23.29 7.77 -4.34
C TRP A 455 -24.36 8.17 -5.35
N GLU A 456 -24.07 9.09 -6.28
CA GLU A 456 -25.06 9.46 -7.27
C GLU A 456 -25.43 8.28 -8.17
N ARG A 457 -24.42 7.54 -8.64
CA ARG A 457 -24.59 6.43 -9.59
C ARG A 457 -25.25 5.22 -8.95
N GLU A 458 -24.79 4.81 -7.78
CA GLU A 458 -25.19 3.53 -7.17
C GLU A 458 -26.34 3.68 -6.18
N ARG A 459 -26.64 4.90 -5.71
CA ARG A 459 -27.72 5.15 -4.73
C ARG A 459 -28.79 6.12 -5.23
N SER A 460 -28.68 6.61 -6.47
CA SER A 460 -29.57 7.65 -7.03
C SER A 460 -29.69 8.89 -6.13
N ASN A 461 -28.63 9.15 -5.35
CA ASN A 461 -28.56 10.30 -4.45
C ASN A 461 -27.84 11.43 -5.19
N HIS A 462 -28.60 12.29 -5.87
CA HIS A 462 -28.08 13.43 -6.64
C HIS A 462 -27.59 14.59 -5.72
N LEU A 463 -26.52 14.34 -4.99
CA LEU A 463 -26.00 15.21 -3.92
C LEU A 463 -25.10 16.35 -4.42
N ALA A 464 -24.31 16.12 -5.47
CA ALA A 464 -23.18 16.96 -5.83
C ALA A 464 -23.14 17.36 -7.31
N PHE A 465 -23.45 16.43 -8.21
CA PHE A 465 -23.42 16.64 -9.65
C PHE A 465 -24.84 16.74 -10.25
N GLY A 466 -25.85 16.15 -9.60
CA GLY A 466 -27.21 16.04 -10.16
C GLY A 466 -28.28 17.03 -9.66
N SER A 467 -28.03 17.86 -8.65
CA SER A 467 -29.09 18.67 -7.98
C SER A 467 -29.75 19.76 -8.83
N ASN A 468 -29.26 20.02 -10.05
CA ASN A 468 -29.90 20.94 -11.02
C ASN A 468 -30.02 20.38 -12.45
N PHE A 469 -29.50 19.18 -12.74
CA PHE A 469 -29.35 18.71 -14.11
C PHE A 469 -29.42 17.18 -14.18
N TRP A 470 -30.35 16.67 -14.97
CA TRP A 470 -30.71 15.28 -15.28
C TRP A 470 -29.58 14.38 -15.84
N ILE A 471 -28.35 14.48 -15.32
CA ILE A 471 -27.21 13.68 -15.78
C ILE A 471 -26.54 13.04 -14.55
N ASP A 472 -26.42 11.72 -14.58
CA ASP A 472 -25.68 10.94 -13.59
C ASP A 472 -24.19 11.35 -13.57
N ALA A 473 -23.56 11.32 -12.39
CA ALA A 473 -22.13 11.54 -12.29
C ALA A 473 -21.37 10.62 -13.27
N PRO A 474 -20.40 11.15 -14.03
CA PRO A 474 -19.71 10.38 -15.06
C PRO A 474 -18.92 9.23 -14.44
N ALA A 475 -18.76 8.14 -15.20
CA ALA A 475 -17.94 7.02 -14.76
C ALA A 475 -16.44 7.38 -14.76
N GLU A 476 -15.99 8.29 -15.63
CA GLU A 476 -14.57 8.63 -15.82
C GLU A 476 -14.41 10.10 -16.20
N TYR A 477 -13.21 10.68 -16.07
CA TYR A 477 -12.89 12.00 -16.62
C TYR A 477 -12.51 11.87 -18.11
N THR A 478 -13.49 11.86 -19.01
CA THR A 478 -13.20 11.88 -20.46
C THR A 478 -13.01 13.31 -20.99
N LYS A 479 -12.27 13.44 -22.10
CA LYS A 479 -12.06 14.73 -22.79
C LYS A 479 -13.38 15.34 -23.33
N GLU A 480 -14.38 14.49 -23.55
CA GLU A 480 -15.66 14.80 -24.21
C GLU A 480 -16.78 15.15 -23.22
N LEU A 481 -16.59 14.90 -21.92
CA LEU A 481 -17.57 15.30 -20.93
C LEU A 481 -17.74 16.83 -20.90
N PRO A 482 -18.95 17.33 -20.61
CA PRO A 482 -19.18 18.76 -20.47
C PRO A 482 -18.35 19.29 -19.27
N LYS A 483 -17.13 19.74 -19.56
CA LYS A 483 -16.20 20.31 -18.56
C LYS A 483 -16.87 21.42 -17.74
N ASN A 484 -17.84 22.12 -18.32
CA ASN A 484 -18.60 23.17 -17.65
C ASN A 484 -19.41 22.71 -16.41
N ARG A 485 -19.73 21.42 -16.24
CA ARG A 485 -20.58 20.94 -15.13
C ARG A 485 -19.82 20.22 -14.02
N LEU A 486 -18.81 19.44 -14.39
CA LEU A 486 -17.96 18.72 -13.45
C LEU A 486 -16.92 19.65 -12.80
N LYS A 487 -16.38 20.60 -13.58
CA LYS A 487 -15.32 21.51 -13.15
C LYS A 487 -15.71 22.38 -11.95
N PRO A 488 -16.93 22.94 -11.80
CA PRO A 488 -17.31 23.70 -10.61
C PRO A 488 -17.27 22.88 -9.31
N VAL A 489 -17.79 21.65 -9.33
CA VAL A 489 -17.79 20.76 -8.15
C VAL A 489 -16.36 20.36 -7.80
N VAL A 490 -15.60 19.90 -8.79
CA VAL A 490 -14.19 19.51 -8.66
C VAL A 490 -13.34 20.70 -8.19
N LYS A 491 -13.59 21.90 -8.69
CA LYS A 491 -12.93 23.13 -8.24
C LYS A 491 -13.31 23.49 -6.81
N ALA A 492 -14.58 23.40 -6.43
CA ALA A 492 -15.03 23.69 -5.06
C ALA A 492 -14.42 22.71 -4.05
N LEU A 493 -14.26 21.43 -4.43
CA LEU A 493 -13.56 20.44 -3.62
C LEU A 493 -12.07 20.78 -3.49
N ARG A 494 -11.40 21.09 -4.61
CA ARG A 494 -9.99 21.50 -4.64
C ARG A 494 -9.74 22.73 -3.77
N ASP A 495 -10.52 23.79 -3.97
CA ASP A 495 -10.32 25.06 -3.28
C ASP A 495 -10.58 24.94 -1.78
N ALA A 496 -11.53 24.07 -1.37
CA ALA A 496 -11.84 23.85 0.04
C ALA A 496 -10.85 22.92 0.74
N ALA A 497 -10.50 21.80 0.09
CA ALA A 497 -9.53 20.86 0.62
C ALA A 497 -8.09 21.39 0.53
N GLY A 498 -7.86 22.43 -0.27
CA GLY A 498 -6.53 22.98 -0.53
C GLY A 498 -5.59 21.96 -1.16
N GLY A 499 -4.34 22.37 -1.38
CA GLY A 499 -3.30 21.39 -1.65
C GLY A 499 -1.93 21.97 -1.91
N ILE A 500 -1.01 21.03 -2.16
CA ILE A 500 0.43 21.17 -2.18
C ILE A 500 0.90 20.71 -3.57
N TYR A 501 1.70 21.52 -4.26
CA TYR A 501 2.08 21.29 -5.65
C TYR A 501 3.37 20.47 -5.75
N SER A 502 3.43 19.49 -6.65
CA SER A 502 4.69 18.81 -6.91
C SER A 502 5.47 19.45 -8.05
N PRO A 503 6.69 19.99 -7.82
CA PRO A 503 7.56 20.42 -8.91
C PRO A 503 8.17 19.26 -9.71
N ALA A 504 8.06 18.01 -9.24
CA ALA A 504 8.75 16.85 -9.81
C ALA A 504 7.94 16.04 -10.83
N ASN A 505 6.61 16.06 -10.74
CA ASN A 505 5.72 15.26 -11.61
C ASN A 505 4.36 15.93 -11.85
N ASP A 506 4.24 17.22 -11.53
CA ASP A 506 2.99 17.99 -11.60
C ASP A 506 1.78 17.29 -10.89
N SER A 507 2.01 16.52 -9.83
CA SER A 507 0.95 15.98 -8.97
C SER A 507 0.54 16.98 -7.89
N PHE A 508 -0.63 16.77 -7.28
CA PHE A 508 -1.11 17.64 -6.20
C PHE A 508 -1.50 16.78 -4.98
N ALA A 509 -1.02 17.14 -3.79
CA ALA A 509 -1.40 16.52 -2.52
C ALA A 509 -2.45 17.36 -1.80
N THR A 510 -3.21 16.73 -0.90
CA THR A 510 -4.17 17.43 -0.04
C THR A 510 -3.73 17.32 1.41
N GLU A 511 -3.71 18.44 2.10
CA GLU A 511 -3.35 18.46 3.51
C GLU A 511 -4.40 17.76 4.37
N PRO A 512 -4.00 16.87 5.28
CA PRO A 512 -4.96 16.12 6.11
C PRO A 512 -5.95 16.98 6.87
N TRP A 513 -5.50 18.09 7.46
CA TRP A 513 -6.37 18.99 8.20
C TRP A 513 -7.39 19.71 7.32
N ASN A 514 -7.23 19.77 6.00
CA ASN A 514 -8.23 20.38 5.12
C ASN A 514 -9.21 19.35 4.54
N MET A 515 -9.01 18.06 4.77
CA MET A 515 -9.92 17.02 4.25
C MET A 515 -11.35 17.18 4.75
N HIS A 516 -11.55 17.75 5.94
CA HIS A 516 -12.88 18.04 6.47
C HIS A 516 -13.62 19.13 5.70
N LYS A 517 -12.91 20.03 5.03
CA LYS A 517 -13.48 21.18 4.30
C LYS A 517 -14.06 20.75 2.95
N GLY A 518 -13.51 19.69 2.33
CA GLY A 518 -13.99 19.12 1.07
C GLY A 518 -15.49 18.80 1.06
N PRO A 519 -15.98 17.85 1.88
CA PRO A 519 -17.40 17.53 1.92
C PRO A 519 -18.25 18.73 2.36
N LYS A 520 -17.74 19.63 3.21
CA LYS A 520 -18.46 20.86 3.58
C LYS A 520 -18.73 21.75 2.36
N SER A 521 -17.74 21.99 1.50
CA SER A 521 -17.92 22.91 0.36
C SER A 521 -19.01 22.45 -0.61
N VAL A 522 -19.17 21.14 -0.80
CA VAL A 522 -20.19 20.58 -1.70
C VAL A 522 -21.52 20.31 -1.00
N THR A 523 -21.58 20.17 0.31
CA THR A 523 -22.86 19.90 1.00
C THR A 523 -23.54 21.16 1.53
N TYR A 524 -22.77 22.20 1.91
CA TYR A 524 -23.30 23.50 2.31
C TYR A 524 -23.73 24.34 1.11
N ALA A 525 -22.98 24.29 -0.01
CA ALA A 525 -23.33 25.04 -1.23
C ALA A 525 -24.66 24.59 -1.86
N TYR A 526 -25.12 23.39 -1.55
CA TYR A 526 -26.33 22.78 -2.13
C TYR A 526 -27.44 22.53 -1.10
N ALA A 527 -27.43 23.22 0.04
CA ALA A 527 -28.52 23.27 1.02
C ALA A 527 -29.04 21.90 1.53
N LEU A 528 -28.12 21.00 1.91
CA LEU A 528 -28.44 19.75 2.60
C LEU A 528 -28.24 19.76 4.15
N PRO A 529 -28.34 20.88 4.90
CA PRO A 529 -28.20 20.82 6.35
C PRO A 529 -29.41 20.07 6.94
N GLY A 530 -29.22 18.79 7.27
CA GLY A 530 -30.24 17.92 7.90
C GLY A 530 -30.40 16.51 7.32
N TRP A 531 -29.83 16.20 6.13
CA TRP A 531 -30.04 14.91 5.44
C TRP A 531 -28.84 13.96 5.50
N LEU A 532 -27.69 14.44 5.96
CA LEU A 532 -26.45 13.68 6.05
C LEU A 532 -25.96 13.78 7.49
N SER A 533 -25.90 12.65 8.19
CA SER A 533 -25.04 12.54 9.38
C SER A 533 -23.65 12.19 8.88
N ARG A 534 -22.67 12.97 9.29
CA ARG A 534 -21.29 12.80 8.85
C ARG A 534 -20.44 12.66 10.09
N SER A 535 -19.69 11.58 10.13
CA SER A 535 -18.63 11.43 11.11
C SER A 535 -17.37 11.12 10.35
N TRP A 536 -16.50 12.11 10.23
CA TRP A 536 -15.13 11.81 9.86
C TRP A 536 -14.29 11.85 11.11
N LYS A 537 -13.23 11.05 11.12
CA LYS A 537 -12.21 11.08 12.15
C LYS A 537 -10.88 11.26 11.45
N MET A 538 -10.31 12.43 11.66
CA MET A 538 -8.88 12.62 11.48
C MET A 538 -8.23 12.28 12.81
N ARG A 539 -7.24 11.40 12.82
CA ARG A 539 -6.45 11.12 14.01
C ARG A 539 -5.12 11.85 13.85
N TRP A 540 -5.01 13.04 14.46
CA TRP A 540 -3.92 13.96 14.14
C TRP A 540 -2.73 13.90 15.08
N ALA A 541 -2.98 13.96 16.40
CA ALA A 541 -1.89 13.76 17.35
C ALA A 541 -1.54 12.25 17.54
N ASP A 542 -2.21 11.43 16.73
CA ASP A 542 -1.85 10.08 16.31
C ASP A 542 -1.10 10.11 14.96
N PHE A 543 0.04 10.81 14.92
CA PHE A 543 1.20 10.37 14.08
C PHE A 543 1.66 8.95 14.44
N ALA A 544 0.95 8.28 15.34
CA ALA A 544 0.90 6.87 15.51
C ALA A 544 -0.25 6.40 14.58
N GLN A 545 0.04 5.66 13.52
CA GLN A 545 -0.12 4.21 13.64
C GLN A 545 -0.08 3.72 15.10
N THR A 546 -1.09 4.09 15.90
CA THR A 546 -1.26 3.44 17.19
C THR A 546 -1.48 1.98 16.86
N LEU A 547 -1.19 1.14 17.83
CA LEU A 547 -1.54 -0.27 17.76
C LEU A 547 -3.03 -0.42 17.35
N GLY A 548 -3.86 0.57 17.73
CA GLY A 548 -5.25 0.76 17.30
C GLY A 548 -5.59 1.63 16.11
N GLY A 549 -4.61 2.01 15.29
CA GLY A 549 -4.76 2.82 14.07
C GLY A 549 -5.46 2.09 12.92
N GLY A 550 -6.47 1.28 13.25
CA GLY A 550 -7.38 0.75 12.27
C GLY A 550 -8.24 1.84 11.67
N ALA A 551 -8.98 1.49 10.63
CA ALA A 551 -10.01 2.32 10.03
C ALA A 551 -11.43 1.87 10.45
N PRO A 552 -11.83 1.88 11.75
CA PRO A 552 -13.11 1.32 12.17
C PRO A 552 -14.27 2.06 11.50
N GLU A 553 -14.13 3.36 11.26
CA GLU A 553 -15.12 4.15 10.50
C GLU A 553 -15.29 3.65 9.06
N VAL A 554 -14.18 3.30 8.39
CA VAL A 554 -14.18 2.75 7.02
C VAL A 554 -14.72 1.32 7.02
N ARG A 555 -14.27 0.49 7.97
CA ARG A 555 -14.81 -0.86 8.20
C ARG A 555 -16.32 -0.80 8.37
N ASP A 556 -16.80 0.00 9.31
CA ASP A 556 -18.22 0.11 9.64
C ASP A 556 -19.02 0.69 8.46
N ALA A 557 -18.45 1.61 7.68
CA ALA A 557 -19.05 2.10 6.44
C ALA A 557 -19.23 0.96 5.42
N VAL A 558 -18.17 0.19 5.15
CA VAL A 558 -18.20 -0.94 4.21
C VAL A 558 -19.16 -2.05 4.70
N LYS A 559 -19.11 -2.40 6.00
CA LYS A 559 -20.06 -3.34 6.64
C LYS A 559 -21.51 -2.85 6.46
N ALA A 560 -21.73 -1.54 6.51
CA ALA A 560 -23.03 -0.91 6.26
C ALA A 560 -23.38 -0.69 4.77
N ASN A 561 -22.60 -1.24 3.83
CA ASN A 561 -22.74 -1.08 2.36
C ASN A 561 -22.46 0.35 1.84
N TYR A 562 -21.51 1.08 2.43
CA TYR A 562 -21.07 2.38 1.94
C TYR A 562 -19.57 2.39 1.66
N CYS A 563 -19.16 3.04 0.57
CA CYS A 563 -17.76 3.41 0.36
C CYS A 563 -17.35 4.54 1.34
N ALA A 564 -16.05 4.67 1.58
CA ALA A 564 -15.49 5.69 2.46
C ALA A 564 -14.19 6.27 1.90
N VAL A 565 -13.94 7.56 2.11
CA VAL A 565 -12.61 8.13 1.86
C VAL A 565 -11.69 7.70 2.99
N VAL A 566 -10.52 7.20 2.59
CA VAL A 566 -9.45 6.73 3.48
C VAL A 566 -8.15 7.43 3.10
N GLY A 567 -7.37 7.84 4.10
CA GLY A 567 -6.00 8.27 3.90
C GLY A 567 -5.03 7.12 4.14
N LEU A 568 -4.15 6.87 3.18
CA LEU A 568 -3.20 5.77 3.16
C LEU A 568 -1.75 6.26 3.24
N GLY A 569 -0.89 5.43 3.83
CA GLY A 569 0.52 5.72 3.96
C GLY A 569 0.79 6.77 5.04
N ASN A 570 2.04 7.23 5.13
CA ASN A 570 2.51 8.24 6.08
C ASN A 570 1.98 9.65 5.76
N MET A 571 0.65 9.82 5.64
CA MET A 571 -0.09 11.03 5.24
C MET A 571 0.02 11.39 3.75
N TRP A 572 0.12 10.40 2.87
CA TRP A 572 0.55 10.64 1.49
C TRP A 572 -0.58 10.61 0.48
N HIS A 573 -1.55 9.72 0.68
CA HIS A 573 -2.56 9.47 -0.33
C HIS A 573 -3.97 9.42 0.25
N TYR A 574 -4.96 9.78 -0.57
CA TYR A 574 -6.35 9.50 -0.27
C TYR A 574 -6.96 8.66 -1.38
N ALA A 575 -7.67 7.64 -0.96
CA ALA A 575 -8.36 6.69 -1.81
C ALA A 575 -9.82 6.55 -1.36
N VAL A 576 -10.60 5.80 -2.13
CA VAL A 576 -11.96 5.38 -1.74
C VAL A 576 -11.95 3.89 -1.44
N ALA A 577 -12.12 3.53 -0.18
CA ALA A 577 -12.28 2.15 0.25
C ALA A 577 -13.71 1.67 -0.04
N TYR A 578 -13.81 0.50 -0.70
CA TYR A 578 -15.07 -0.13 -1.09
C TYR A 578 -15.12 -1.63 -0.75
N GLY A 579 -14.04 -2.21 -0.23
CA GLY A 579 -14.01 -3.58 0.25
C GLY A 579 -13.27 -3.69 1.58
N TYR A 580 -13.67 -4.65 2.40
CA TYR A 580 -13.08 -4.96 3.70
C TYR A 580 -13.05 -6.46 3.93
N THR A 581 -11.91 -6.99 4.34
CA THR A 581 -11.76 -8.42 4.62
C THR A 581 -10.93 -8.66 5.87
N VAL A 582 -11.22 -9.77 6.55
CA VAL A 582 -10.50 -10.23 7.74
C VAL A 582 -10.00 -11.64 7.49
N ASP A 583 -8.69 -11.81 7.64
CA ASP A 583 -8.05 -13.11 7.78
C ASP A 583 -7.74 -13.33 9.24
N SER A 584 -8.13 -14.48 9.78
CA SER A 584 -7.79 -14.90 11.15
C SER A 584 -6.81 -16.05 11.09
N PHE A 585 -5.73 -15.96 11.86
CA PHE A 585 -4.85 -17.10 12.05
C PHE A 585 -5.43 -17.99 13.16
N LYS A 586 -5.63 -19.27 12.85
CA LYS A 586 -6.21 -20.24 13.77
C LYS A 586 -5.36 -21.49 13.86
N LEU A 587 -5.21 -22.02 15.08
CA LEU A 587 -4.52 -23.28 15.36
C LEU A 587 -5.47 -24.48 15.40
N ALA A 588 -6.77 -24.23 15.57
CA ALA A 588 -7.83 -25.24 15.54
C ALA A 588 -9.09 -24.63 14.93
N LYS A 589 -9.95 -25.47 14.36
CA LYS A 589 -11.21 -25.07 13.68
C LYS A 589 -12.08 -24.16 14.54
N ASP A 590 -12.33 -24.61 15.76
CA ASP A 590 -13.17 -23.93 16.77
C ASP A 590 -12.32 -23.19 17.81
N GLY A 591 -11.01 -23.06 17.56
CA GLY A 591 -10.11 -22.27 18.39
C GLY A 591 -10.26 -20.76 18.15
N PRO A 592 -9.81 -19.93 19.11
CA PRO A 592 -9.83 -18.49 18.96
C PRO A 592 -8.90 -18.05 17.83
N ALA A 593 -9.19 -16.89 17.25
CA ALA A 593 -8.23 -16.22 16.37
C ALA A 593 -7.02 -15.77 17.19
N ILE A 594 -5.83 -16.30 16.91
CA ILE A 594 -4.61 -15.89 17.62
C ILE A 594 -3.96 -14.65 16.99
N ALA A 595 -4.36 -14.32 15.76
CA ALA A 595 -3.98 -13.09 15.07
C ALA A 595 -5.03 -12.73 14.02
N MET A 596 -5.05 -11.46 13.63
CA MET A 596 -5.91 -10.94 12.57
C MET A 596 -5.09 -10.11 11.59
N ARG A 597 -5.33 -10.31 10.29
CA ARG A 597 -4.93 -9.42 9.20
C ARG A 597 -6.20 -8.84 8.60
N ARG A 598 -6.17 -7.54 8.35
CA ARG A 598 -7.32 -6.83 7.82
C ARG A 598 -6.90 -6.05 6.61
N TRP A 599 -7.75 -6.07 5.61
CA TRP A 599 -7.46 -5.44 4.34
C TRP A 599 -8.59 -4.53 3.92
N LEU A 600 -8.21 -3.39 3.36
CA LEU A 600 -9.09 -2.47 2.67
C LEU A 600 -8.84 -2.58 1.18
N ARG A 601 -9.90 -2.78 0.40
CA ARG A 601 -9.85 -2.67 -1.05
C ARG A 601 -10.17 -1.24 -1.44
N CYS A 602 -9.22 -0.59 -2.11
CA CYS A 602 -9.21 0.86 -2.33
C CYS A 602 -9.14 1.17 -3.83
N ASN A 603 -10.01 2.08 -4.29
CA ASN A 603 -9.82 2.80 -5.55
C ASN A 603 -8.86 3.96 -5.29
N MET A 604 -7.65 3.85 -5.84
CA MET A 604 -6.55 4.81 -5.65
C MET A 604 -6.78 6.16 -6.36
N CYS A 605 -7.89 6.32 -7.09
CA CYS A 605 -8.28 7.59 -7.70
C CYS A 605 -7.18 8.15 -8.65
N TRP A 606 -6.54 7.26 -9.41
CA TRP A 606 -5.51 7.59 -10.41
C TRP A 606 -6.00 7.44 -11.86
N GLY A 607 -7.31 7.31 -12.07
CA GLY A 607 -7.92 7.25 -13.41
C GLY A 607 -8.38 5.85 -13.85
N PRO A 608 -8.64 5.66 -15.16
CA PRO A 608 -9.26 4.44 -15.69
C PRO A 608 -8.35 3.22 -15.87
N GLY A 609 -7.09 3.28 -15.44
CA GLY A 609 -6.16 2.15 -15.55
C GLY A 609 -6.53 0.98 -14.65
N ASP A 610 -6.36 -0.24 -15.17
CA ASP A 610 -6.76 -1.48 -14.49
C ASP A 610 -5.96 -1.79 -13.21
N GLY A 611 -4.86 -1.07 -12.95
CA GLY A 611 -4.03 -1.20 -11.75
C GLY A 611 -4.38 -0.25 -10.60
N ASN A 612 -5.58 0.32 -10.55
CA ASN A 612 -5.95 1.32 -9.55
C ASN A 612 -6.78 0.78 -8.37
N ALA A 613 -7.07 -0.53 -8.36
CA ALA A 613 -7.70 -1.23 -7.25
C ALA A 613 -6.63 -1.95 -6.42
N HIS A 614 -6.29 -1.41 -5.25
CA HIS A 614 -5.27 -1.97 -4.38
C HIS A 614 -5.86 -2.51 -3.08
N TRP A 615 -5.30 -3.60 -2.60
CA TRP A 615 -5.48 -4.05 -1.23
C TRP A 615 -4.40 -3.43 -0.34
N ARG A 616 -4.86 -2.78 0.71
CA ARG A 616 -4.04 -2.05 1.69
C ARG A 616 -4.23 -2.66 3.07
N ASP A 617 -3.14 -2.79 3.81
CA ASP A 617 -3.23 -3.14 5.22
C ASP A 617 -4.11 -2.11 5.95
N TYR A 618 -5.09 -2.61 6.69
CA TYR A 618 -6.09 -1.80 7.40
C TYR A 618 -5.49 -0.79 8.38
N TYR A 619 -4.26 -1.02 8.81
CA TYR A 619 -3.56 -0.20 9.76
C TYR A 619 -2.54 0.76 9.12
N ASP A 620 -2.46 0.77 7.79
CA ASP A 620 -1.77 1.81 7.02
C ASP A 620 -2.61 3.09 6.86
N VAL A 621 -3.63 3.26 7.72
CA VAL A 621 -4.64 4.30 7.59
C VAL A 621 -4.38 5.45 8.56
N PHE A 622 -4.25 6.66 8.04
CA PHE A 622 -4.07 7.89 8.85
C PHE A 622 -5.32 8.78 8.88
N PHE A 623 -6.21 8.63 7.90
CA PHE A 623 -7.44 9.41 7.80
C PHE A 623 -8.62 8.48 7.50
N THR A 624 -9.75 8.73 8.15
CA THR A 624 -10.96 7.95 7.95
C THR A 624 -12.17 8.86 7.83
N SER A 625 -13.12 8.43 7.02
CA SER A 625 -14.41 9.09 6.95
C SER A 625 -15.54 8.07 6.95
N ARG A 626 -16.64 8.41 7.60
CA ARG A 626 -17.90 7.70 7.55
C ARG A 626 -19.01 8.69 7.26
N PHE A 627 -19.82 8.36 6.27
CA PHE A 627 -21.03 9.11 5.97
C PHE A 627 -22.20 8.18 6.12
N LYS A 628 -23.20 8.65 6.85
CA LYS A 628 -24.49 7.99 6.93
C LYS A 628 -25.54 8.97 6.41
N LEU A 629 -26.11 8.65 5.26
CA LEU A 629 -27.31 9.33 4.80
C LEU A 629 -28.41 9.14 5.85
N LYS A 630 -28.80 10.23 6.52
CA LYS A 630 -30.02 10.27 7.33
C LYS A 630 -31.16 10.45 6.33
N VAL A 631 -31.70 9.35 5.81
CA VAL A 631 -32.94 9.40 5.02
C VAL A 631 -34.05 9.82 5.98
N ASN A 632 -34.35 11.13 6.04
CA ASN A 632 -35.53 11.60 6.74
C ASN A 632 -36.74 11.17 5.92
N ALA A 633 -37.43 10.12 6.37
CA ALA A 633 -38.65 9.60 5.73
C ALA A 633 -39.79 10.65 5.63
N SER A 634 -39.64 11.81 6.27
CA SER A 634 -40.61 12.89 6.35
C SER A 634 -40.22 14.16 5.60
N ALA A 635 -39.04 14.22 4.97
CA ALA A 635 -38.62 15.46 4.32
C ALA A 635 -39.23 15.58 2.91
N PRO A 636 -39.94 16.70 2.61
CA PRO A 636 -40.57 16.89 1.31
C PRO A 636 -39.51 16.90 0.20
N ALA A 637 -39.85 16.32 -0.96
CA ALA A 637 -39.01 16.37 -2.15
C ALA A 637 -38.60 17.82 -2.42
N LEU A 638 -37.29 18.09 -2.39
CA LEU A 638 -36.73 19.41 -2.69
C LEU A 638 -37.13 19.78 -4.12
N GLN A 639 -38.00 20.79 -4.27
CA GLN A 639 -38.16 21.46 -5.56
C GLN A 639 -36.92 22.34 -5.78
N PRO A 640 -36.25 22.25 -6.94
CA PRO A 640 -35.11 23.09 -7.24
C PRO A 640 -35.57 24.55 -7.27
N THR A 641 -35.10 25.36 -6.33
CA THR A 641 -35.24 26.81 -6.40
C THR A 641 -34.22 27.31 -7.44
N PRO A 642 -34.66 28.02 -8.50
CA PRO A 642 -33.74 28.61 -9.45
C PRO A 642 -33.02 29.77 -8.76
N ALA A 643 -31.76 29.55 -8.36
CA ALA A 643 -30.88 30.61 -7.89
C ALA A 643 -30.15 31.21 -9.10
N ASN A 644 -30.38 32.51 -9.33
CA ASN A 644 -29.61 33.33 -10.26
C ASN A 644 -28.12 33.31 -9.86
N TRP A 645 -27.28 32.81 -10.76
CA TRP A 645 -25.85 33.06 -10.83
C TRP A 645 -25.52 33.65 -12.19
#